data_AF-A0A8J5QX53-F1
#
_entry.id   AF-A0A8J5QX53-F1
#
_cell.length_a   1.000
_cell.length_b   1.000
_cell.length_c   1.000
_cell.angle_alpha   90.00
_cell.angle_beta   90.00
_cell.angle_gamma   90.00
#
_symmetry.space_group_name_H-M   'P 1'
#
loop_
_entity.id
_entity.type
_entity.pdbx_description
1 polymer ?
#
loop_
_entity_poly.entity_id
_entity_poly.type
_entity_poly.pdbx_seq_one_letter_code
_entity_poly.pdbx_strand_id
1 'polypeptide(L)'
;MFHLSLTSVLVFIALLTSDSLSREVDLCYVNDDDPYLYFGTKSAYTFVGGRSRLETIPNCQPLQIWTMIRHGAHYPGTEKISKLRSLVKFRDQIIDNHQQKKTGHMCNEDLDNLRNWSPDPNMKEENAKKLSSQGTEDVKLFARRLQSDFPELLQATDSDITSQNYLFSNSGNHRTQSSLDAFTEEFFDRAGASASLATKNNDDWLKTYKNCSHWKYGDELESNMLEERSKFSMRVEFTNTIQKISDRLGFKYLLSEEAIFLMYDMCRYDKSWTVNRISPWCAIFSKDELKILEYSEDINYYYGAGYRRQVNAQLGCIPLQDMFKHFREIEYGDVTGKPKGIFHFTHTMSMLSFLSTIGIGKDEQSISSANYKEMTKRHWRTSFLGPFNSNLIAVFYSTDEYQVMIIKSANQSKTVNNPWIYDLLATTIENRPTLRLNLNLSSSSSSSSSSSTVSDDSIYNGIRDTAGTFFILLRDSEFTDIKSLMDMIDLLKELSTLKGITKFLIIFISIETKENLEMIFQYTWKKQIIDITILEIPKCDVKKYKILNDCSAKTPMIHQFNPFLNSFTHEFYSSKTQWFPPVMKNLYGYPIKVAFVHEPPFSFIRYDKNLEAVNIFGSDILVIKTLASKMNFTLKLVHRLVVNEHIRNSSVNELFKLLESDTMDVLAHGNPHYTETVTENAYRSGDLFFDQLCALVPIQVEDKTILSLSAIEAFIISFTIVIAFWISAFILKFDRSCWSIFVIFSVLFGISVDKRPSLVSQRLLYTFLLFISFSYSSNIYASLTSYSVDSEYQKEYQNFDDLAKSSLTPVISKHLYGKTFSRSEGSVLELKKKIVNTTDIWMCPFIAEKFKNVTCLMGKLESEIFLASKKSRRQNLKLTKVCFWSDSYTFLVKKGSVLRRAFKKIFLKFSAFGLDSKWYKNDGTVVEESGETVEHFVNELFIPSNTLIHKLTAVLLFGYIVSGIAFTGEIIYNKIIMRWGITNY
;
A
#
# COMPACT_ATOMS: atom_id res chain seq x y z
N MET A 1 -26.06 -87.57 33.67
CA MET A 1 -27.19 -87.35 32.74
C MET A 1 -27.30 -85.86 32.46
N PHE A 2 -26.54 -85.30 31.52
CA PHE A 2 -26.54 -85.49 30.05
C PHE A 2 -27.23 -84.33 29.28
N HIS A 3 -27.10 -83.08 29.74
CA HIS A 3 -27.44 -81.92 28.89
C HIS A 3 -26.53 -80.68 29.00
N LEU A 4 -25.38 -80.76 29.68
CA LEU A 4 -24.45 -79.62 29.81
C LEU A 4 -23.08 -79.79 29.17
N SER A 5 -22.83 -80.88 28.43
CA SER A 5 -21.50 -81.18 27.89
C SER A 5 -21.36 -81.03 26.36
N LEU A 6 -22.45 -80.90 25.60
CA LEU A 6 -22.35 -80.83 24.14
C LEU A 6 -22.15 -79.41 23.62
N THR A 7 -22.79 -78.41 24.23
CA THR A 7 -22.66 -77.00 23.85
C THR A 7 -21.28 -76.44 24.20
N SER A 8 -20.74 -76.77 25.37
CA SER A 8 -19.41 -76.33 25.78
C SER A 8 -18.30 -76.96 24.91
N VAL A 9 -18.48 -78.22 24.49
CA VAL A 9 -17.53 -78.91 23.59
C VAL A 9 -17.67 -78.42 22.15
N LEU A 10 -18.89 -78.09 21.67
CA LEU A 10 -19.10 -77.49 20.36
C LEU A 10 -18.55 -76.06 20.28
N VAL A 11 -18.62 -75.28 21.36
CA VAL A 11 -18.00 -73.95 21.42
C VAL A 11 -16.47 -74.07 21.50
N PHE A 12 -15.94 -75.05 22.22
CA PHE A 12 -14.50 -75.29 22.28
C PHE A 12 -13.94 -75.85 20.97
N ILE A 13 -14.68 -76.71 20.26
CA ILE A 13 -14.33 -77.20 18.93
C ILE A 13 -14.50 -76.08 17.90
N ALA A 14 -15.54 -75.25 17.98
CA ALA A 14 -15.70 -74.08 17.12
C ALA A 14 -14.56 -73.05 17.30
N LEU A 15 -14.10 -72.85 18.54
CA LEU A 15 -12.95 -72.00 18.87
C LEU A 15 -11.60 -72.63 18.46
N LEU A 16 -11.47 -73.96 18.51
CA LEU A 16 -10.29 -74.67 18.01
C LEU A 16 -10.29 -74.84 16.48
N THR A 17 -11.45 -74.78 15.82
CA THR A 17 -11.55 -74.74 14.35
C THR A 17 -11.50 -73.32 13.79
N SER A 18 -11.63 -72.28 14.61
CA SER A 18 -11.31 -70.90 14.17
C SER A 18 -9.81 -70.60 14.14
N ASP A 19 -8.98 -71.48 14.71
CA ASP A 19 -7.51 -71.42 14.60
C ASP A 19 -6.95 -72.24 13.41
N SER A 20 -7.81 -72.76 12.53
CA SER A 20 -7.34 -73.04 11.17
C SER A 20 -7.11 -71.70 10.49
N LEU A 21 -5.85 -71.27 10.40
CA LEU A 21 -5.34 -70.22 9.51
C LEU A 21 -6.32 -70.02 8.35
N SER A 22 -7.10 -68.94 8.38
CA SER A 22 -7.60 -68.39 7.14
C SER A 22 -6.34 -68.00 6.38
N ARG A 23 -5.86 -68.88 5.50
CA ARG A 23 -5.04 -68.46 4.37
C ARG A 23 -5.87 -67.35 3.73
N GLU A 24 -5.47 -66.10 3.95
CA GLU A 24 -5.89 -65.00 3.09
C GLU A 24 -5.72 -65.55 1.67
N VAL A 25 -6.82 -65.57 0.93
CA VAL A 25 -6.77 -65.83 -0.52
C VAL A 25 -5.67 -64.92 -1.05
N ASP A 26 -4.61 -65.51 -1.63
CA ASP A 26 -3.42 -64.80 -2.09
C ASP A 26 -3.85 -63.73 -3.12
N LEU A 27 -4.17 -62.52 -2.65
CA LEU A 27 -4.60 -61.41 -3.50
C LEU A 27 -3.38 -60.95 -4.31
N CYS A 28 -3.43 -61.16 -5.61
CA CYS A 28 -2.39 -60.67 -6.52
C CYS A 28 -2.59 -59.21 -6.87
N TYR A 29 -1.70 -58.34 -6.40
CA TYR A 29 -1.76 -56.91 -6.64
C TYR A 29 -1.54 -56.54 -8.11
N VAL A 30 -0.85 -57.37 -8.90
CA VAL A 30 -0.69 -57.19 -10.35
C VAL A 30 -2.02 -57.27 -11.11
N ASN A 31 -3.01 -57.95 -10.54
CA ASN A 31 -4.35 -58.13 -11.11
C ASN A 31 -5.41 -57.30 -10.38
N ASP A 32 -5.02 -56.33 -9.53
CA ASP A 32 -5.96 -55.45 -8.85
C ASP A 32 -6.60 -54.50 -9.88
N ASP A 33 -7.94 -54.59 -10.01
CA ASP A 33 -8.73 -53.73 -10.90
C ASP A 33 -8.77 -52.25 -10.44
N ASP A 34 -8.46 -51.98 -9.17
CA ASP A 34 -8.47 -50.64 -8.57
C ASP A 34 -7.14 -50.31 -7.86
N PRO A 35 -5.98 -50.35 -8.55
CA PRO A 35 -4.70 -50.20 -7.89
C PRO A 35 -4.56 -48.79 -7.29
N TYR A 36 -3.79 -48.66 -6.22
CA TYR A 36 -3.49 -47.34 -5.67
C TYR A 36 -2.49 -46.60 -6.56
N LEU A 37 -2.89 -45.44 -7.10
CA LEU A 37 -2.11 -44.69 -8.11
C LEU A 37 -1.54 -43.34 -7.61
N TYR A 38 -1.56 -43.11 -6.29
CA TYR A 38 -1.17 -41.84 -5.68
C TYR A 38 0.16 -41.99 -4.93
N PHE A 39 1.21 -41.36 -5.45
CA PHE A 39 2.60 -41.64 -5.12
C PHE A 39 3.38 -40.40 -4.65
N GLY A 40 2.66 -39.50 -4.00
CA GLY A 40 3.15 -38.18 -3.60
C GLY A 40 3.66 -37.40 -4.79
N THR A 41 4.83 -36.78 -4.64
CA THR A 41 5.39 -35.89 -5.67
C THR A 41 5.92 -36.62 -6.92
N LYS A 42 5.88 -37.96 -6.93
CA LYS A 42 6.25 -38.79 -8.07
C LYS A 42 5.05 -39.42 -8.77
N SER A 43 3.83 -39.02 -8.41
CA SER A 43 2.62 -39.43 -9.13
C SER A 43 2.70 -39.02 -10.60
N ALA A 44 2.37 -39.94 -11.50
CA ALA A 44 2.29 -39.67 -12.93
C ALA A 44 1.15 -38.69 -13.21
N TYR A 45 1.37 -37.71 -14.10
CA TYR A 45 0.38 -36.67 -14.35
C TYR A 45 -0.91 -37.25 -14.93
N THR A 46 -0.80 -38.26 -15.80
CA THR A 46 -1.92 -38.96 -16.43
C THR A 46 -2.99 -39.48 -15.44
N PHE A 47 -2.63 -39.78 -14.18
CA PHE A 47 -3.59 -40.26 -13.17
C PHE A 47 -4.28 -39.16 -12.38
N VAL A 48 -3.72 -37.95 -12.34
CA VAL A 48 -4.15 -36.87 -11.43
C VAL A 48 -4.45 -35.54 -12.12
N GLY A 49 -4.03 -35.35 -13.37
CA GLY A 49 -4.09 -34.10 -14.12
C GLY A 49 -5.47 -33.73 -14.68
N GLY A 50 -6.52 -34.50 -14.36
CA GLY A 50 -7.87 -34.30 -14.90
C GLY A 50 -7.98 -34.72 -16.38
N ARG A 51 -9.11 -35.31 -16.77
CA ARG A 51 -9.37 -35.70 -18.17
C ARG A 51 -10.37 -34.81 -18.88
N SER A 52 -11.17 -34.05 -18.13
CA SER A 52 -12.21 -33.16 -18.68
C SER A 52 -11.62 -31.91 -19.33
N ARG A 53 -12.39 -31.34 -20.26
CA ARG A 53 -12.15 -30.00 -20.82
C ARG A 53 -12.27 -28.97 -19.69
N LEU A 54 -11.45 -27.92 -19.70
CA LEU A 54 -11.61 -26.83 -18.75
C LEU A 54 -12.89 -26.04 -19.07
N GLU A 55 -13.72 -25.81 -18.07
CA GLU A 55 -14.92 -24.98 -18.22
C GLU A 55 -14.47 -23.53 -18.37
N THR A 56 -14.75 -22.92 -19.53
CA THR A 56 -14.57 -21.48 -19.76
C THR A 56 -15.78 -20.72 -19.22
N ILE A 57 -15.58 -19.44 -18.89
CA ILE A 57 -16.69 -18.61 -18.41
C ILE A 57 -17.56 -18.23 -19.62
N PRO A 58 -18.85 -18.60 -19.66
CA PRO A 58 -19.72 -18.29 -20.79
C PRO A 58 -19.81 -16.77 -21.01
N ASN A 59 -19.83 -16.34 -22.28
CA ASN A 59 -19.95 -14.93 -22.68
C ASN A 59 -18.81 -14.01 -22.22
N CYS A 60 -17.64 -14.57 -21.89
CA CYS A 60 -16.46 -13.80 -21.45
C CYS A 60 -15.29 -14.01 -22.43
N GLN A 61 -14.61 -12.93 -22.81
CA GLN A 61 -13.46 -13.03 -23.72
C GLN A 61 -12.16 -13.20 -22.91
N PRO A 62 -11.40 -14.28 -23.08
CA PRO A 62 -10.09 -14.41 -22.44
C PRO A 62 -9.10 -13.41 -23.08
N LEU A 63 -8.36 -12.66 -22.27
CA LEU A 63 -7.39 -11.64 -22.71
C LEU A 63 -5.93 -12.06 -22.51
N GLN A 64 -5.64 -12.81 -21.43
CA GLN A 64 -4.29 -13.32 -21.16
C GLN A 64 -4.34 -14.57 -20.29
N ILE A 65 -3.42 -15.48 -20.53
CA ILE A 65 -3.21 -16.68 -19.72
C ILE A 65 -1.81 -16.66 -19.09
N TRP A 66 -1.76 -16.90 -17.79
CA TRP A 66 -0.54 -17.06 -17.00
C TRP A 66 -0.52 -18.46 -16.41
N THR A 67 0.58 -19.19 -16.59
CA THR A 67 0.66 -20.59 -16.15
C THR A 67 1.98 -20.88 -15.45
N MET A 68 1.91 -21.57 -14.33
CA MET A 68 3.07 -22.14 -13.63
C MET A 68 3.03 -23.67 -13.76
N ILE A 69 4.12 -24.27 -14.25
CA ILE A 69 4.18 -25.68 -14.65
C ILE A 69 5.41 -26.32 -13.99
N ARG A 70 5.24 -27.39 -13.23
CA ARG A 70 6.35 -28.23 -12.76
C ARG A 70 6.86 -29.08 -13.93
N HIS A 71 8.16 -29.34 -13.99
CA HIS A 71 8.71 -30.29 -14.95
C HIS A 71 7.98 -31.66 -14.99
N GLY A 72 8.05 -32.33 -16.14
CA GLY A 72 7.52 -33.68 -16.36
C GLY A 72 8.26 -34.78 -15.58
N ALA A 73 7.78 -36.02 -15.74
CA ALA A 73 8.41 -37.21 -15.16
C ALA A 73 9.84 -37.39 -15.69
N HIS A 74 10.76 -37.80 -14.82
CA HIS A 74 12.18 -37.88 -15.15
C HIS A 74 12.84 -39.10 -14.50
N TYR A 75 14.02 -39.47 -15.00
CA TYR A 75 14.86 -40.49 -14.36
C TYR A 75 15.48 -39.96 -13.06
N PRO A 76 15.85 -40.83 -12.10
CA PRO A 76 16.37 -40.41 -10.80
C PRO A 76 17.74 -39.70 -10.94
N GLY A 77 18.25 -39.12 -9.85
CA GLY A 77 19.62 -38.61 -9.83
C GLY A 77 20.67 -39.72 -9.81
N THR A 78 21.91 -39.41 -10.17
CA THR A 78 23.04 -40.36 -10.30
C THR A 78 23.19 -41.29 -9.09
N GLU A 79 23.26 -40.73 -7.88
CA GLU A 79 23.35 -41.51 -6.64
C GLU A 79 22.17 -42.47 -6.45
N LYS A 80 20.95 -42.01 -6.76
CA LYS A 80 19.73 -42.81 -6.61
C LYS A 80 19.64 -43.90 -7.69
N ILE A 81 20.13 -43.65 -8.90
CA ILE A 81 20.20 -44.66 -9.97
C ILE A 81 21.06 -45.85 -9.53
N SER A 82 22.25 -45.58 -8.98
CA SER A 82 23.14 -46.63 -8.45
C SER A 82 22.45 -47.48 -7.38
N LYS A 83 21.76 -46.83 -6.43
CA LYS A 83 20.97 -47.52 -5.39
C LYS A 83 19.80 -48.32 -5.99
N LEU A 84 19.00 -47.75 -6.88
CA LEU A 84 17.83 -48.44 -7.47
C LEU A 84 18.24 -49.65 -8.31
N ARG A 85 19.38 -49.59 -9.01
CA ARG A 85 19.93 -50.75 -9.73
C ARG A 85 20.32 -51.90 -8.79
N SER A 86 20.68 -51.58 -7.54
CA SER A 86 20.98 -52.62 -6.54
C SER A 86 19.76 -53.44 -6.09
N LEU A 87 18.53 -53.00 -6.42
CA LEU A 87 17.31 -53.74 -6.14
C LEU A 87 17.24 -55.11 -6.82
N VAL A 88 18.07 -55.36 -7.84
CA VAL A 88 18.27 -56.71 -8.39
C VAL A 88 18.66 -57.70 -7.29
N LYS A 89 19.51 -57.29 -6.33
CA LYS A 89 19.91 -58.14 -5.18
C LYS A 89 18.73 -58.42 -4.25
N PHE A 90 17.90 -57.41 -3.99
CA PHE A 90 16.70 -57.56 -3.17
C PHE A 90 15.67 -58.45 -3.86
N ARG A 91 15.44 -58.25 -5.17
CA ARG A 91 14.60 -59.13 -5.99
C ARG A 91 15.04 -60.58 -5.83
N ASP A 92 16.31 -60.88 -6.05
CA ASP A 92 16.83 -62.24 -5.99
C ASP A 92 16.69 -62.84 -4.58
N GLN A 93 16.91 -62.06 -3.53
CA GLN A 93 16.65 -62.48 -2.15
C GLN A 93 15.16 -62.73 -1.86
N ILE A 94 14.27 -61.89 -2.37
CA ILE A 94 12.81 -62.08 -2.24
C ILE A 94 12.40 -63.38 -2.94
N ILE A 95 12.88 -63.64 -4.15
CA ILE A 95 12.62 -64.89 -4.86
C ILE A 95 13.12 -66.10 -4.05
N ASP A 96 14.35 -66.04 -3.52
CA ASP A 96 14.92 -67.10 -2.68
C ASP A 96 14.12 -67.33 -1.39
N ASN A 97 13.66 -66.27 -0.72
CA ASN A 97 12.83 -66.35 0.48
C ASN A 97 11.51 -67.09 0.22
N HIS A 98 10.88 -66.87 -0.94
CA HIS A 98 9.62 -67.52 -1.30
C HIS A 98 9.83 -68.94 -1.83
N GLN A 99 10.82 -69.16 -2.69
CA GLN A 99 11.01 -70.43 -3.37
C GLN A 99 11.75 -71.46 -2.53
N GLN A 100 12.88 -71.08 -1.92
CA GLN A 100 13.77 -71.98 -1.21
C GLN A 100 13.45 -72.00 0.28
N LYS A 101 13.34 -70.82 0.90
CA LYS A 101 13.16 -70.73 2.37
C LYS A 101 11.71 -70.88 2.83
N LYS A 102 10.73 -70.74 1.92
CA LYS A 102 9.29 -70.78 2.20
C LYS A 102 8.86 -69.82 3.32
N THR A 103 9.50 -68.67 3.43
CA THR A 103 9.21 -67.66 4.46
C THR A 103 8.39 -66.48 3.96
N GLY A 104 8.23 -66.30 2.65
CA GLY A 104 7.45 -65.21 2.06
C GLY A 104 6.00 -65.55 1.79
N HIS A 105 5.17 -64.51 1.62
CA HIS A 105 3.71 -64.59 1.52
C HIS A 105 3.14 -63.80 0.32
N MET A 106 3.94 -63.54 -0.72
CA MET A 106 3.42 -62.98 -1.97
C MET A 106 2.73 -64.04 -2.82
N CYS A 107 1.70 -63.65 -3.57
CA CYS A 107 1.09 -64.52 -4.56
C CYS A 107 2.07 -64.88 -5.70
N ASN A 108 1.82 -65.97 -6.41
CA ASN A 108 2.75 -66.47 -7.44
C ASN A 108 2.90 -65.50 -8.61
N GLU A 109 1.81 -64.87 -9.05
CA GLU A 109 1.80 -63.94 -10.19
C GLU A 109 2.60 -62.67 -9.88
N ASP A 110 2.46 -62.11 -8.68
CA ASP A 110 3.26 -60.95 -8.23
C ASP A 110 4.74 -61.34 -8.11
N LEU A 111 5.02 -62.55 -7.62
CA LEU A 111 6.38 -63.06 -7.48
C LEU A 111 7.04 -63.32 -8.84
N ASP A 112 6.30 -63.86 -9.80
CA ASP A 112 6.78 -64.09 -11.17
C ASP A 112 6.97 -62.77 -11.92
N ASN A 113 6.07 -61.80 -11.73
CA ASN A 113 6.24 -60.44 -12.26
C ASN A 113 7.50 -59.78 -11.70
N LEU A 114 7.76 -59.93 -10.39
CA LEU A 114 8.98 -59.44 -9.74
C LEU A 114 10.23 -60.19 -10.23
N ARG A 115 10.16 -61.51 -10.47
CA ARG A 115 11.28 -62.30 -11.03
C ARG A 115 11.69 -61.80 -12.41
N ASN A 116 10.72 -61.47 -13.24
CA ASN A 116 10.92 -61.01 -14.61
C ASN A 116 11.32 -59.52 -14.69
N TRP A 117 11.27 -58.79 -13.57
CA TRP A 117 11.66 -57.40 -13.55
C TRP A 117 13.17 -57.23 -13.79
N SER A 118 13.52 -56.27 -14.64
CA SER A 118 14.88 -55.77 -14.81
C SER A 118 14.86 -54.24 -14.81
N PRO A 119 15.96 -53.58 -14.38
CA PRO A 119 16.07 -52.13 -14.43
C PRO A 119 15.82 -51.59 -15.84
N ASP A 120 15.08 -50.48 -15.96
CA ASP A 120 14.87 -49.81 -17.23
C ASP A 120 16.23 -49.50 -17.91
N PRO A 121 16.44 -49.86 -19.19
CA PRO A 121 17.70 -49.62 -19.90
C PRO A 121 18.12 -48.14 -19.91
N ASN A 122 17.15 -47.22 -19.86
CA ASN A 122 17.36 -45.79 -19.81
C ASN A 122 17.64 -45.25 -18.41
N MET A 123 17.45 -46.04 -17.35
CA MET A 123 17.85 -45.69 -15.97
C MET A 123 19.38 -45.87 -15.81
N LYS A 124 20.16 -45.04 -16.51
CA LYS A 124 21.64 -44.98 -16.51
C LYS A 124 22.12 -43.58 -16.16
N GLU A 125 23.37 -43.44 -15.71
CA GLU A 125 23.91 -42.18 -15.19
C GLU A 125 23.85 -41.03 -16.21
N GLU A 126 24.08 -41.31 -17.49
CA GLU A 126 23.96 -40.34 -18.59
C GLU A 126 22.55 -39.75 -18.76
N ASN A 127 21.53 -40.44 -18.24
CA ASN A 127 20.14 -40.02 -18.27
C ASN A 127 19.66 -39.46 -16.93
N ALA A 128 20.56 -39.31 -15.94
CA ALA A 128 20.20 -38.81 -14.63
C ALA A 128 19.48 -37.45 -14.72
N LYS A 129 18.31 -37.35 -14.07
CA LYS A 129 17.44 -36.16 -14.06
C LYS A 129 16.89 -35.73 -15.43
N LYS A 130 17.15 -36.44 -16.54
CA LYS A 130 16.51 -36.18 -17.84
C LYS A 130 15.07 -36.67 -17.83
N LEU A 131 14.20 -36.01 -18.61
CA LEU A 131 12.81 -36.43 -18.75
C LEU A 131 12.72 -37.88 -19.28
N SER A 132 11.75 -38.62 -18.78
CA SER A 132 11.36 -39.90 -19.39
C SER A 132 10.51 -39.64 -20.62
N SER A 133 10.34 -40.66 -21.48
CA SER A 133 9.43 -40.58 -22.63
C SER A 133 8.00 -40.22 -22.21
N GLN A 134 7.49 -40.88 -21.15
CA GLN A 134 6.18 -40.56 -20.59
C GLN A 134 6.11 -39.14 -20.02
N GLY A 135 7.19 -38.63 -19.42
CA GLY A 135 7.24 -37.26 -18.91
C GLY A 135 7.17 -36.22 -20.01
N THR A 136 7.81 -36.47 -21.16
CA THR A 136 7.67 -35.66 -22.37
C THR A 136 6.24 -35.71 -22.89
N GLU A 137 5.66 -36.90 -22.99
CA GLU A 137 4.28 -37.09 -23.49
C GLU A 137 3.24 -36.39 -22.60
N ASP A 138 3.35 -36.52 -21.27
CA ASP A 138 2.46 -35.86 -20.31
C ASP A 138 2.48 -34.31 -20.48
N VAL A 139 3.64 -33.74 -20.80
CA VAL A 139 3.81 -32.29 -21.05
C VAL A 139 3.19 -31.89 -22.40
N LYS A 140 3.43 -32.68 -23.46
CA LYS A 140 2.83 -32.44 -24.78
C LYS A 140 1.30 -32.52 -24.72
N LEU A 141 0.75 -33.57 -24.12
CA LEU A 141 -0.69 -33.72 -23.93
C LEU A 141 -1.31 -32.58 -23.12
N PHE A 142 -0.57 -32.03 -22.14
CA PHE A 142 -1.01 -30.84 -21.42
C PHE A 142 -1.02 -29.60 -22.32
N ALA A 143 0.02 -29.37 -23.11
CA ALA A 143 0.09 -28.27 -24.07
C ALA A 143 -1.09 -28.30 -25.05
N ARG A 144 -1.32 -29.45 -25.70
CA ARG A 144 -2.41 -29.66 -26.65
C ARG A 144 -3.78 -29.40 -26.02
N ARG A 145 -4.00 -29.87 -24.78
CA ARG A 145 -5.24 -29.63 -24.05
C ARG A 145 -5.45 -28.14 -23.80
N LEU A 146 -4.41 -27.45 -23.33
CA LEU A 146 -4.50 -26.02 -23.02
C LEU A 146 -4.87 -25.19 -24.25
N GLN A 147 -4.32 -25.53 -25.42
CA GLN A 147 -4.69 -24.89 -26.68
C GLN A 147 -6.13 -25.16 -27.10
N SER A 148 -6.63 -26.37 -26.86
CA SER A 148 -8.02 -26.71 -27.12
C SER A 148 -9.00 -26.04 -26.15
N ASP A 149 -8.55 -25.75 -24.94
CA ASP A 149 -9.34 -25.09 -23.90
C ASP A 149 -9.42 -23.56 -24.12
N PHE A 150 -8.36 -22.94 -24.64
CA PHE A 150 -8.28 -21.48 -24.88
C PHE A 150 -7.84 -21.13 -26.31
N PRO A 151 -8.61 -21.52 -27.34
CA PRO A 151 -8.22 -21.31 -28.74
C PRO A 151 -8.02 -19.82 -29.08
N GLU A 152 -8.77 -18.91 -28.47
CA GLU A 152 -8.72 -17.46 -28.74
C GLU A 152 -7.36 -16.84 -28.36
N LEU A 153 -6.70 -17.40 -27.36
CA LEU A 153 -5.39 -16.95 -26.89
C LEU A 153 -4.24 -17.76 -27.49
N LEU A 154 -4.48 -19.04 -27.81
CA LEU A 154 -3.42 -20.04 -27.96
C LEU A 154 -3.37 -20.75 -29.32
N GLN A 155 -4.36 -20.56 -30.19
CA GLN A 155 -4.28 -20.95 -31.61
C GLN A 155 -3.81 -19.75 -32.44
N ALA A 156 -2.52 -19.45 -32.33
CA ALA A 156 -1.86 -18.37 -33.07
C ALA A 156 -1.52 -18.79 -34.50
N THR A 157 -1.57 -17.83 -35.43
CA THR A 157 -0.96 -18.00 -36.76
C THR A 157 0.57 -17.88 -36.67
N ASP A 158 1.32 -18.33 -37.69
CA ASP A 158 2.79 -18.22 -37.69
C ASP A 158 3.30 -16.79 -37.43
N SER A 159 2.56 -15.77 -37.89
CA SER A 159 2.88 -14.35 -37.64
C SER A 159 2.64 -13.90 -36.19
N ASP A 160 1.76 -14.58 -35.45
CA ASP A 160 1.44 -14.26 -34.06
C ASP A 160 2.41 -14.94 -33.06
N ILE A 161 3.20 -15.91 -33.51
CA ILE A 161 4.16 -16.64 -32.67
C ILE A 161 5.42 -15.78 -32.50
N THR A 162 5.35 -14.83 -31.57
CA THR A 162 6.45 -13.90 -31.26
C THR A 162 6.75 -13.89 -29.77
N SER A 163 7.97 -13.47 -29.41
CA SER A 163 8.38 -13.25 -28.02
C SER A 163 7.64 -12.09 -27.34
N GLN A 164 6.86 -11.31 -28.08
CA GLN A 164 5.94 -10.32 -27.55
C GLN A 164 4.61 -10.93 -27.12
N ASN A 165 4.09 -11.88 -27.90
CA ASN A 165 2.79 -12.51 -27.64
C ASN A 165 2.88 -13.69 -26.67
N TYR A 166 4.01 -14.41 -26.64
CA TYR A 166 4.21 -15.57 -25.79
C TYR A 166 5.52 -15.48 -25.02
N LEU A 167 5.41 -15.44 -23.70
CA LEU A 167 6.55 -15.41 -22.78
C LEU A 167 6.76 -16.79 -22.17
N PHE A 168 8.00 -17.27 -22.27
CA PHE A 168 8.42 -18.53 -21.68
C PHE A 168 9.61 -18.32 -20.76
N SER A 169 9.48 -18.78 -19.52
CA SER A 169 10.60 -18.81 -18.56
C SER A 169 10.80 -20.20 -18.00
N ASN A 170 12.04 -20.53 -17.66
CA ASN A 170 12.36 -21.76 -16.94
C ASN A 170 13.49 -21.53 -15.92
N SER A 171 13.62 -22.43 -14.95
CA SER A 171 14.59 -22.27 -13.86
C SER A 171 16.07 -22.53 -14.24
N GLY A 172 16.37 -22.77 -15.52
CA GLY A 172 17.71 -23.10 -16.03
C GLY A 172 18.21 -24.53 -15.75
N ASN A 173 17.34 -25.44 -15.31
CA ASN A 173 17.71 -26.85 -15.12
C ASN A 173 17.33 -27.67 -16.37
N HIS A 174 18.14 -28.69 -16.71
CA HIS A 174 17.91 -29.51 -17.91
C HIS A 174 16.46 -30.04 -17.99
N ARG A 175 15.87 -30.52 -16.89
CA ARG A 175 14.49 -31.03 -16.91
C ARG A 175 13.40 -29.96 -17.11
N THR A 176 13.61 -28.74 -16.61
CA THR A 176 12.66 -27.64 -16.85
C THR A 176 12.80 -27.11 -18.27
N GLN A 177 14.02 -27.08 -18.80
CA GLN A 177 14.30 -26.77 -20.20
C GLN A 177 13.66 -27.82 -21.12
N SER A 178 13.92 -29.11 -20.92
CA SER A 178 13.31 -30.17 -21.75
C SER A 178 11.79 -30.20 -21.65
N SER A 179 11.21 -29.80 -20.51
CA SER A 179 9.75 -29.68 -20.38
C SER A 179 9.24 -28.49 -21.19
N LEU A 180 9.94 -27.34 -21.13
CA LEU A 180 9.62 -26.19 -21.96
C LEU A 180 9.74 -26.54 -23.45
N ASP A 181 10.80 -27.22 -23.86
CA ASP A 181 11.02 -27.63 -25.26
C ASP A 181 9.87 -28.52 -25.73
N ALA A 182 9.54 -29.58 -24.98
CA ALA A 182 8.43 -30.48 -25.28
C ALA A 182 7.08 -29.74 -25.35
N PHE A 183 6.84 -28.80 -24.42
CA PHE A 183 5.64 -27.98 -24.42
C PHE A 183 5.56 -27.13 -25.69
N THR A 184 6.60 -26.36 -26.00
CA THR A 184 6.60 -25.45 -27.16
C THR A 184 6.59 -26.17 -28.51
N GLU A 185 7.22 -27.34 -28.60
CA GLU A 185 7.22 -28.17 -29.81
C GLU A 185 5.80 -28.60 -30.16
N GLU A 186 5.04 -29.08 -29.17
CA GLU A 186 3.64 -29.43 -29.35
C GLU A 186 2.75 -28.20 -29.53
N PHE A 187 2.99 -27.13 -28.76
CA PHE A 187 2.16 -25.94 -28.74
C PHE A 187 2.25 -25.13 -30.04
N PHE A 188 3.38 -25.14 -30.74
CA PHE A 188 3.54 -24.39 -32.00
C PHE A 188 3.68 -25.29 -33.22
N ASP A 189 3.55 -26.61 -33.05
CA ASP A 189 3.86 -27.62 -34.07
C ASP A 189 5.22 -27.37 -34.77
N ARG A 190 6.19 -26.88 -33.99
CA ARG A 190 7.48 -26.38 -34.50
C ARG A 190 8.63 -26.77 -33.58
N ALA A 191 9.49 -27.65 -34.10
CA ALA A 191 10.73 -28.00 -33.42
C ALA A 191 11.63 -26.77 -33.21
N GLY A 192 12.15 -26.60 -31.99
CA GLY A 192 13.03 -25.48 -31.62
C GLY A 192 12.34 -24.14 -31.36
N ALA A 193 10.99 -24.10 -31.28
CA ALA A 193 10.24 -22.88 -31.00
C ALA A 193 10.63 -22.21 -29.66
N SER A 194 11.00 -22.99 -28.64
CA SER A 194 11.50 -22.47 -27.36
C SER A 194 12.73 -21.57 -27.53
N ALA A 195 13.67 -21.92 -28.41
CA ALA A 195 14.89 -21.15 -28.62
C ALA A 195 14.63 -19.81 -29.32
N SER A 196 13.62 -19.74 -30.20
CA SER A 196 13.21 -18.50 -30.88
C SER A 196 12.35 -17.56 -30.03
N LEU A 197 11.67 -18.09 -29.00
CA LEU A 197 10.71 -17.35 -28.18
C LEU A 197 11.22 -17.05 -26.76
N ALA A 198 12.35 -17.64 -26.36
CA ALA A 198 12.92 -17.46 -25.03
C ALA A 198 13.37 -16.01 -24.80
N THR A 199 12.63 -15.29 -23.96
CA THR A 199 12.93 -13.91 -23.61
C THR A 199 13.87 -13.76 -22.41
N LYS A 200 14.00 -14.79 -21.55
CA LYS A 200 14.96 -14.81 -20.42
C LYS A 200 15.35 -16.23 -20.01
N ASN A 201 16.60 -16.61 -20.24
CA ASN A 201 17.21 -17.76 -19.58
C ASN A 201 17.62 -17.37 -18.16
N ASN A 202 17.32 -18.22 -17.16
CA ASN A 202 17.60 -18.02 -15.72
C ASN A 202 16.78 -16.93 -15.01
N ASP A 203 15.46 -17.10 -14.98
CA ASP A 203 14.65 -16.44 -13.94
C ASP A 203 14.90 -17.14 -12.60
N ASP A 204 15.89 -16.64 -11.84
CA ASP A 204 16.29 -17.16 -10.53
C ASP A 204 15.12 -17.26 -9.54
N TRP A 205 14.08 -16.47 -9.76
CA TRP A 205 12.87 -16.49 -8.95
C TRP A 205 12.07 -17.81 -9.07
N LEU A 206 12.20 -18.55 -10.18
CA LEU A 206 11.55 -19.86 -10.36
C LEU A 206 12.14 -20.94 -9.45
N LYS A 207 13.25 -20.66 -8.78
CA LYS A 207 13.96 -21.54 -7.84
C LYS A 207 14.42 -20.76 -6.60
N THR A 208 13.72 -19.69 -6.18
CA THR A 208 14.14 -18.79 -5.08
C THR A 208 14.51 -19.52 -3.80
N TYR A 209 13.84 -20.63 -3.49
CA TYR A 209 14.17 -21.45 -2.31
C TYR A 209 15.64 -21.89 -2.29
N LYS A 210 16.30 -22.05 -3.44
CA LYS A 210 17.73 -22.34 -3.53
C LYS A 210 18.62 -21.14 -3.20
N ASN A 211 18.14 -19.92 -3.32
CA ASN A 211 18.94 -18.70 -3.06
C ASN A 211 18.55 -18.03 -1.74
N CYS A 212 17.44 -18.45 -1.12
CA CYS A 212 17.00 -17.95 0.17
C CYS A 212 17.77 -18.62 1.33
N SER A 213 18.69 -17.86 1.94
CA SER A 213 19.48 -18.32 3.10
C SER A 213 18.58 -18.71 4.28
N HIS A 214 17.55 -17.91 4.57
CA HIS A 214 16.60 -18.20 5.65
C HIS A 214 15.79 -19.49 5.40
N TRP A 215 15.45 -19.79 4.14
CA TRP A 215 14.82 -21.07 3.82
C TRP A 215 15.80 -22.23 4.00
N LYS A 216 17.05 -22.09 3.53
CA LYS A 216 18.12 -23.12 3.53
C LYS A 216 18.71 -23.43 4.91
N TYR A 217 18.94 -22.41 5.73
CA TYR A 217 19.70 -22.49 6.98
C TYR A 217 18.90 -22.00 8.19
N GLY A 218 17.62 -21.62 8.01
CA GLY A 218 16.80 -21.19 9.14
C GLY A 218 16.59 -22.33 10.13
N ASP A 219 16.64 -22.02 11.42
CA ASP A 219 16.59 -22.95 12.56
C ASP A 219 15.40 -23.93 12.50
N GLU A 220 14.32 -23.57 11.79
CA GLU A 220 13.12 -24.39 11.61
C GLU A 220 13.17 -25.43 10.48
N LEU A 221 14.08 -25.32 9.49
CA LEU A 221 14.07 -26.21 8.31
C LEU A 221 14.49 -27.63 8.69
N GLU A 222 15.68 -27.74 9.30
CA GLU A 222 16.34 -29.03 9.54
C GLU A 222 15.84 -29.67 10.83
N SER A 223 15.55 -28.86 11.87
CA SER A 223 14.93 -29.32 13.10
C SER A 223 13.53 -29.89 12.83
N ASN A 224 12.56 -29.10 12.37
CA ASN A 224 11.17 -29.55 12.32
C ASN A 224 10.84 -30.57 11.21
N MET A 225 11.46 -30.49 10.02
CA MET A 225 11.14 -31.41 8.91
C MET A 225 11.64 -32.83 9.19
N LEU A 226 12.93 -32.96 9.54
CA LEU A 226 13.52 -34.26 9.83
C LEU A 226 12.99 -34.83 11.15
N GLU A 227 12.73 -33.97 12.14
CA GLU A 227 12.17 -34.39 13.43
C GLU A 227 10.76 -34.94 13.28
N GLU A 228 9.83 -34.26 12.59
CA GLU A 228 8.45 -34.75 12.47
C GLU A 228 8.35 -36.00 11.60
N ARG A 229 9.14 -36.09 10.53
CA ARG A 229 9.20 -37.33 9.75
C ARG A 229 9.77 -38.48 10.59
N SER A 230 10.85 -38.24 11.33
CA SER A 230 11.46 -39.23 12.22
C SER A 230 10.49 -39.67 13.31
N LYS A 231 9.74 -38.74 13.91
CA LYS A 231 8.65 -39.06 14.84
C LYS A 231 7.59 -39.93 14.20
N PHE A 232 7.22 -39.68 12.95
CA PHE A 232 6.25 -40.51 12.23
C PHE A 232 6.80 -41.92 11.98
N SER A 233 8.08 -42.06 11.63
CA SER A 233 8.74 -43.37 11.46
C SER A 233 8.72 -44.23 12.73
N MET A 234 8.64 -43.61 13.92
CA MET A 234 8.51 -44.30 15.21
C MET A 234 7.06 -44.64 15.61
N ARG A 235 6.05 -44.18 14.86
CA ARG A 235 4.65 -44.46 15.17
C ARG A 235 4.27 -45.89 14.80
N VAL A 236 3.29 -46.42 15.53
CA VAL A 236 2.78 -47.79 15.36
C VAL A 236 2.27 -48.03 13.94
N GLU A 237 1.69 -47.03 13.28
CA GLU A 237 1.26 -47.11 11.89
C GLU A 237 2.42 -47.40 10.95
N PHE A 238 3.56 -46.71 11.12
CA PHE A 238 4.72 -46.85 10.27
C PHE A 238 5.54 -48.10 10.62
N THR A 239 5.77 -48.37 11.90
CA THR A 239 6.52 -49.57 12.32
C THR A 239 5.79 -50.86 11.93
N ASN A 240 4.46 -50.91 12.06
CA ASN A 240 3.67 -52.04 11.58
C ASN A 240 3.74 -52.18 10.05
N THR A 241 3.84 -51.07 9.31
CA THR A 241 4.02 -51.09 7.85
C THR A 241 5.35 -51.76 7.49
N ILE A 242 6.45 -51.39 8.14
CA ILE A 242 7.77 -52.01 7.91
C ILE A 242 7.75 -53.50 8.26
N GLN A 243 7.12 -53.88 9.37
CA GLN A 243 6.96 -55.27 9.79
C GLN A 243 6.19 -56.08 8.73
N LYS A 244 4.99 -55.62 8.35
CA LYS A 244 4.14 -56.30 7.36
C LYS A 244 4.83 -56.48 6.01
N ILE A 245 5.55 -55.47 5.53
CA ILE A 245 6.28 -55.58 4.27
C ILE A 245 7.43 -56.57 4.40
N SER A 246 8.20 -56.53 5.49
CA SER A 246 9.32 -57.44 5.73
C SER A 246 8.86 -58.91 5.78
N ASP A 247 7.75 -59.16 6.49
CA ASP A 247 7.15 -60.49 6.60
C ASP A 247 6.60 -60.97 5.27
N ARG A 248 5.86 -60.12 4.53
CA ARG A 248 5.34 -60.46 3.20
C ARG A 248 6.46 -60.84 2.24
N LEU A 249 7.58 -60.13 2.29
CA LEU A 249 8.76 -60.38 1.47
C LEU A 249 9.64 -61.55 1.97
N GLY A 250 9.29 -62.15 3.10
CA GLY A 250 9.91 -63.34 3.67
C GLY A 250 11.25 -63.11 4.38
N PHE A 251 11.54 -61.89 4.83
CA PHE A 251 12.72 -61.59 5.63
C PHE A 251 12.48 -61.92 7.11
N LYS A 252 13.41 -62.65 7.74
CA LYS A 252 13.36 -62.97 9.18
C LYS A 252 13.77 -61.82 10.10
N TYR A 253 14.04 -60.66 9.52
CA TYR A 253 14.46 -59.45 10.20
C TYR A 253 13.73 -58.27 9.56
N LEU A 254 13.59 -57.18 10.32
CA LEU A 254 13.02 -55.95 9.82
C LEU A 254 13.92 -55.33 8.75
N LEU A 255 13.36 -55.12 7.55
CA LEU A 255 14.03 -54.33 6.53
C LEU A 255 14.22 -52.89 7.02
N SER A 256 15.32 -52.26 6.62
CA SER A 256 15.58 -50.86 6.97
C SER A 256 14.59 -49.93 6.27
N GLU A 257 14.29 -48.78 6.90
CA GLU A 257 13.49 -47.72 6.28
C GLU A 257 14.05 -47.32 4.91
N GLU A 258 15.38 -47.24 4.76
CA GLU A 258 16.03 -46.95 3.47
C GLU A 258 15.71 -47.99 2.39
N ALA A 259 15.73 -49.29 2.73
CA ALA A 259 15.40 -50.35 1.78
C ALA A 259 13.94 -50.26 1.33
N ILE A 260 13.01 -50.04 2.27
CA ILE A 260 11.58 -49.89 1.97
C ILE A 260 11.33 -48.65 1.10
N PHE A 261 11.92 -47.50 1.42
CA PHE A 261 11.80 -46.30 0.58
C PHE A 261 12.48 -46.45 -0.78
N LEU A 262 13.52 -47.30 -0.90
CA LEU A 262 14.16 -47.60 -2.17
C LEU A 262 13.23 -48.42 -3.07
N MET A 263 12.58 -49.45 -2.52
CA MET A 263 11.55 -50.23 -3.22
C MET A 263 10.34 -49.36 -3.60
N TYR A 264 9.89 -48.51 -2.67
CA TYR A 264 8.81 -47.56 -2.92
C TYR A 264 9.19 -46.54 -3.99
N ASP A 265 10.41 -45.99 -3.99
CA ASP A 265 10.86 -45.11 -5.07
C ASP A 265 10.87 -45.83 -6.43
N MET A 266 11.29 -47.10 -6.48
CA MET A 266 11.25 -47.88 -7.72
C MET A 266 9.83 -48.05 -8.24
N CYS A 267 8.89 -48.43 -7.37
CA CYS A 267 7.45 -48.49 -7.68
C CYS A 267 6.96 -47.19 -8.33
N ARG A 268 7.22 -46.05 -7.67
CA ARG A 268 6.72 -44.74 -8.10
C ARG A 268 7.34 -44.28 -9.41
N TYR A 269 8.64 -44.47 -9.57
CA TYR A 269 9.35 -44.12 -10.80
C TYR A 269 8.87 -44.99 -11.97
N ASP A 270 8.88 -46.31 -11.81
CA ASP A 270 8.46 -47.25 -12.86
C ASP A 270 7.00 -47.00 -13.28
N LYS A 271 6.11 -46.76 -12.31
CA LYS A 271 4.70 -46.42 -12.59
C LYS A 271 4.53 -45.05 -13.26
N SER A 272 5.45 -44.11 -13.03
CA SER A 272 5.50 -42.82 -13.74
C SER A 272 6.10 -42.91 -15.14
N TRP A 273 6.89 -43.95 -15.43
CA TRP A 273 7.47 -44.18 -16.75
C TRP A 273 6.58 -45.06 -17.62
N THR A 274 5.86 -46.00 -17.02
CA THR A 274 4.96 -46.92 -17.72
C THR A 274 3.57 -46.91 -17.07
N VAL A 275 2.69 -46.03 -17.55
CA VAL A 275 1.36 -45.83 -16.93
C VAL A 275 0.38 -46.99 -17.16
N ASN A 276 0.56 -47.76 -18.23
CA ASN A 276 -0.39 -48.80 -18.67
C ASN A 276 -0.21 -50.17 -17.99
N ARG A 277 0.77 -50.35 -17.10
CA ARG A 277 0.96 -51.59 -16.34
C ARG A 277 1.23 -51.31 -14.87
N ILE A 278 0.95 -52.26 -14.00
CA ILE A 278 1.33 -52.16 -12.58
C ILE A 278 2.83 -52.46 -12.47
N SER A 279 3.57 -51.62 -11.74
CA SER A 279 4.99 -51.87 -11.50
C SER A 279 5.17 -53.12 -10.63
N PRO A 280 6.10 -54.03 -10.95
CA PRO A 280 6.39 -55.19 -10.07
C PRO A 280 6.78 -54.77 -8.66
N TRP A 281 7.42 -53.60 -8.52
CA TRP A 281 7.77 -53.04 -7.21
C TRP A 281 6.61 -52.37 -6.49
N CYS A 282 5.50 -52.05 -7.17
CA CYS A 282 4.29 -51.58 -6.48
C CYS A 282 3.49 -52.74 -5.89
N ALA A 283 3.54 -53.92 -6.53
CA ALA A 283 2.81 -55.12 -6.10
C ALA A 283 3.30 -55.71 -4.76
N ILE A 284 4.42 -55.24 -4.22
CA ILE A 284 4.90 -55.67 -2.90
C ILE A 284 4.21 -54.93 -1.74
N PHE A 285 3.47 -53.85 -2.03
CA PHE A 285 2.83 -53.00 -1.04
C PHE A 285 1.30 -53.11 -1.13
N SER A 286 0.64 -53.13 0.02
CA SER A 286 -0.82 -52.97 0.05
C SER A 286 -1.24 -51.51 -0.14
N LYS A 287 -2.52 -51.26 -0.50
CA LYS A 287 -3.05 -49.90 -0.66
C LYS A 287 -2.87 -49.04 0.60
N ASP A 288 -3.05 -49.62 1.78
CA ASP A 288 -2.95 -48.89 3.04
C ASP A 288 -1.49 -48.56 3.40
N GLU A 289 -0.56 -49.46 3.09
CA GLU A 289 0.88 -49.20 3.24
C GLU A 289 1.33 -48.06 2.32
N LEU A 290 0.84 -48.04 1.07
CA LEU A 290 1.12 -46.96 0.13
C LEU A 290 0.57 -45.60 0.62
N LYS A 291 -0.61 -45.58 1.25
CA LYS A 291 -1.16 -44.35 1.88
C LYS A 291 -0.29 -43.87 3.05
N ILE A 292 0.27 -44.78 3.85
CA ILE A 292 1.17 -44.45 4.97
C ILE A 292 2.50 -43.88 4.42
N LEU A 293 3.07 -44.51 3.39
CA LEU A 293 4.28 -44.04 2.74
C LEU A 293 4.09 -42.68 2.03
N GLU A 294 2.92 -42.44 1.44
CA GLU A 294 2.52 -41.12 0.93
C GLU A 294 2.41 -40.08 2.06
N TYR A 295 1.79 -40.41 3.19
CA TYR A 295 1.65 -39.48 4.31
C TYR A 295 3.02 -39.06 4.89
N SER A 296 3.98 -39.98 4.94
CA SER A 296 5.37 -39.66 5.30
C SER A 296 5.99 -38.60 4.37
N GLU A 297 5.69 -38.65 3.06
CA GLU A 297 6.12 -37.62 2.11
C GLU A 297 5.34 -36.31 2.29
N ASP A 298 4.03 -36.38 2.57
CA ASP A 298 3.21 -35.19 2.82
C ASP A 298 3.69 -34.38 4.02
N ILE A 299 4.12 -35.04 5.11
CA ILE A 299 4.78 -34.38 6.25
C ILE A 299 6.01 -33.60 5.76
N ASN A 300 6.91 -34.23 5.00
CA ASN A 300 8.13 -33.57 4.53
C ASN A 300 7.82 -32.28 3.75
N TYR A 301 6.85 -32.32 2.83
CA TYR A 301 6.51 -31.16 2.02
C TYR A 301 5.61 -30.15 2.76
N TYR A 302 4.79 -30.56 3.73
CA TYR A 302 4.02 -29.64 4.57
C TYR A 302 4.95 -28.73 5.37
N TYR A 303 6.03 -29.31 5.91
CA TYR A 303 7.06 -28.59 6.64
C TYR A 303 8.01 -27.85 5.69
N GLY A 304 8.38 -28.44 4.55
CA GLY A 304 9.36 -27.87 3.62
C GLY A 304 8.85 -26.77 2.68
N ALA A 305 7.60 -26.85 2.25
CA ALA A 305 7.00 -25.95 1.25
C ALA A 305 5.54 -25.55 1.55
N GLY A 306 4.90 -26.17 2.55
CA GLY A 306 3.52 -25.93 2.94
C GLY A 306 3.36 -24.92 4.07
N TYR A 307 2.23 -25.04 4.78
CA TYR A 307 1.72 -24.03 5.72
C TYR A 307 2.48 -23.91 7.03
N ARG A 308 3.36 -24.87 7.37
CA ARG A 308 4.04 -24.87 8.67
C ARG A 308 5.02 -23.70 8.84
N ARG A 309 5.77 -23.35 7.79
CA ARG A 309 6.83 -22.34 7.85
C ARG A 309 6.42 -21.09 7.09
N GLN A 310 6.49 -19.94 7.75
CA GLN A 310 6.10 -18.65 7.15
C GLN A 310 6.94 -18.27 5.93
N VAL A 311 8.22 -18.67 5.88
CA VAL A 311 9.11 -18.40 4.74
C VAL A 311 8.58 -19.02 3.43
N ASN A 312 7.81 -20.11 3.50
CA ASN A 312 7.23 -20.73 2.31
C ASN A 312 6.20 -19.81 1.64
N ALA A 313 5.43 -19.06 2.44
CA ALA A 313 4.49 -18.06 1.92
C ALA A 313 5.24 -16.90 1.23
N GLN A 314 6.36 -16.46 1.81
CA GLN A 314 7.21 -15.42 1.20
C GLN A 314 7.79 -15.88 -0.15
N LEU A 315 8.19 -17.14 -0.25
CA LEU A 315 8.69 -17.72 -1.50
C LEU A 315 7.59 -17.81 -2.58
N GLY A 316 6.36 -18.17 -2.20
CA GLY A 316 5.23 -18.21 -3.12
C GLY A 316 4.65 -16.83 -3.48
N CYS A 317 4.89 -15.78 -2.69
CA CYS A 317 4.52 -14.41 -3.03
C CYS A 317 5.17 -13.91 -4.32
N ILE A 318 6.34 -14.43 -4.70
CA ILE A 318 7.07 -13.97 -5.89
C ILE A 318 6.31 -14.32 -7.19
N PRO A 319 5.96 -15.60 -7.46
CA PRO A 319 5.07 -15.94 -8.58
C PRO A 319 3.73 -15.20 -8.53
N LEU A 320 3.18 -14.99 -7.33
CA LEU A 320 1.92 -14.28 -7.16
C LEU A 320 2.01 -12.82 -7.63
N GLN A 321 3.10 -12.12 -7.25
CA GLN A 321 3.36 -10.75 -7.70
C GLN A 321 3.55 -10.67 -9.21
N ASP A 322 4.25 -11.63 -9.80
CA ASP A 322 4.46 -11.71 -11.25
C ASP A 322 3.13 -11.84 -12.00
N MET A 323 2.28 -12.79 -11.59
CA MET A 323 0.94 -12.99 -12.16
C MET A 323 0.09 -11.70 -12.07
N PHE A 324 0.01 -11.09 -10.88
CA PHE A 324 -0.78 -9.86 -10.69
C PHE A 324 -0.22 -8.66 -11.46
N LYS A 325 1.10 -8.59 -11.64
CA LYS A 325 1.70 -7.52 -12.43
C LYS A 325 1.23 -7.60 -13.87
N HIS A 326 1.30 -8.78 -14.49
CA HIS A 326 0.87 -8.97 -15.88
C HIS A 326 -0.64 -8.69 -16.06
N PHE A 327 -1.48 -9.15 -15.13
CA PHE A 327 -2.92 -8.87 -15.18
C PHE A 327 -3.26 -7.38 -15.01
N ARG A 328 -2.58 -6.66 -14.11
CA ARG A 328 -2.80 -5.20 -13.95
C ARG A 328 -2.39 -4.40 -15.17
N GLU A 329 -1.34 -4.84 -15.87
CA GLU A 329 -0.92 -4.18 -17.11
C GLU A 329 -2.00 -4.25 -18.20
N ILE A 330 -2.85 -5.28 -18.17
CA ILE A 330 -4.01 -5.42 -19.05
C ILE A 330 -5.20 -4.61 -18.52
N GLU A 331 -5.44 -4.63 -17.20
CA GLU A 331 -6.57 -3.93 -16.57
C GLU A 331 -6.52 -2.40 -16.77
N TYR A 332 -5.35 -1.78 -16.61
CA TYR A 332 -5.18 -0.32 -16.63
C TYR A 332 -4.52 0.23 -17.91
N GLY A 333 -4.09 -0.66 -18.82
CA GLY A 333 -3.31 -0.31 -20.00
C GLY A 333 -3.98 -0.71 -21.31
N ASP A 334 -3.32 -0.38 -22.42
CA ASP A 334 -3.70 -0.93 -23.72
C ASP A 334 -3.24 -2.40 -23.79
N VAL A 335 -4.16 -3.28 -24.21
CA VAL A 335 -3.90 -4.71 -24.44
C VAL A 335 -2.91 -4.90 -25.60
N THR A 336 -2.84 -3.92 -26.50
CA THR A 336 -1.98 -3.96 -27.68
C THR A 336 -0.51 -4.11 -27.29
N GLY A 337 0.12 -5.16 -27.81
CA GLY A 337 1.53 -5.45 -27.59
C GLY A 337 1.87 -6.07 -26.23
N LYS A 338 0.86 -6.49 -25.45
CA LYS A 338 1.02 -7.30 -24.23
C LYS A 338 0.97 -8.80 -24.57
N PRO A 339 1.66 -9.65 -23.79
CA PRO A 339 1.66 -11.09 -24.05
C PRO A 339 0.28 -11.70 -23.83
N LYS A 340 -0.15 -12.55 -24.75
CA LYS A 340 -1.36 -13.36 -24.65
C LYS A 340 -1.14 -14.57 -23.75
N GLY A 341 0.05 -15.17 -23.78
CA GLY A 341 0.39 -16.35 -22.97
C GLY A 341 1.72 -16.20 -22.24
N ILE A 342 1.73 -16.55 -20.95
CA ILE A 342 2.90 -16.50 -20.08
C ILE A 342 3.04 -17.86 -19.40
N PHE A 343 4.19 -18.52 -19.59
CA PHE A 343 4.39 -19.90 -19.14
C PHE A 343 5.71 -20.05 -18.39
N HIS A 344 5.62 -20.48 -17.13
CA HIS A 344 6.76 -20.60 -16.22
C HIS A 344 7.01 -22.05 -15.81
N PHE A 345 8.19 -22.58 -16.15
CA PHE A 345 8.60 -23.95 -15.82
C PHE A 345 9.49 -24.03 -14.58
N THR A 346 9.04 -24.78 -13.58
CA THR A 346 9.58 -24.77 -12.21
C THR A 346 9.69 -26.17 -11.57
N HIS A 347 9.91 -26.22 -10.25
CA HIS A 347 10.09 -27.42 -9.43
C HIS A 347 8.99 -27.57 -8.38
N THR A 348 8.94 -28.74 -7.75
CA THR A 348 7.96 -29.08 -6.71
C THR A 348 7.91 -28.06 -5.56
N MET A 349 9.06 -27.63 -5.04
CA MET A 349 9.10 -26.71 -3.89
C MET A 349 8.47 -25.37 -4.24
N SER A 350 8.86 -24.76 -5.36
CA SER A 350 8.28 -23.50 -5.83
C SER A 350 6.78 -23.62 -6.09
N MET A 351 6.34 -24.71 -6.72
CA MET A 351 4.91 -24.98 -6.97
C MET A 351 4.12 -25.09 -5.66
N LEU A 352 4.57 -25.93 -4.72
CA LEU A 352 3.87 -26.14 -3.44
C LEU A 352 3.88 -24.89 -2.55
N SER A 353 4.96 -24.11 -2.55
CA SER A 353 5.02 -22.82 -1.86
C SER A 353 4.07 -21.79 -2.48
N PHE A 354 3.96 -21.75 -3.81
CA PHE A 354 2.97 -20.89 -4.47
C PHE A 354 1.54 -21.30 -4.12
N LEU A 355 1.22 -22.60 -4.22
CA LEU A 355 -0.11 -23.13 -3.89
C LEU A 355 -0.49 -22.87 -2.43
N SER A 356 0.43 -23.06 -1.49
CA SER A 356 0.18 -22.79 -0.07
C SER A 356 -0.05 -21.29 0.18
N THR A 357 0.70 -20.42 -0.48
CA THR A 357 0.54 -18.94 -0.39
C THR A 357 -0.85 -18.48 -0.77
N ILE A 358 -1.45 -19.07 -1.80
CA ILE A 358 -2.81 -18.73 -2.26
C ILE A 358 -3.91 -19.57 -1.57
N GLY A 359 -3.56 -20.34 -0.53
CA GLY A 359 -4.53 -21.07 0.30
C GLY A 359 -5.00 -22.42 -0.25
N ILE A 360 -4.36 -22.97 -1.29
CA ILE A 360 -4.71 -24.28 -1.86
C ILE A 360 -4.11 -25.42 -1.03
N GLY A 361 -4.97 -26.37 -0.64
CA GLY A 361 -4.55 -27.56 0.10
C GLY A 361 -4.42 -27.33 1.61
N LYS A 362 -4.99 -26.25 2.16
CA LYS A 362 -5.00 -26.01 3.60
C LYS A 362 -5.99 -26.95 4.30
N ASP A 363 -5.50 -27.65 5.32
CA ASP A 363 -6.30 -28.48 6.21
C ASP A 363 -6.79 -27.71 7.43
N GLU A 364 -7.87 -28.21 8.04
CA GLU A 364 -8.37 -27.69 9.33
C GLU A 364 -7.37 -27.97 10.46
N GLN A 365 -6.84 -29.20 10.50
CA GLN A 365 -5.78 -29.60 11.42
C GLN A 365 -4.44 -29.60 10.68
N SER A 366 -3.38 -29.10 11.34
CA SER A 366 -2.03 -29.21 10.78
C SER A 366 -1.61 -30.67 10.65
N ILE A 367 -1.01 -31.02 9.50
CA ILE A 367 -0.34 -32.31 9.32
C ILE A 367 0.79 -32.43 10.33
N SER A 368 0.84 -33.56 11.03
CA SER A 368 1.88 -33.89 12.00
C SER A 368 2.18 -35.38 12.00
N SER A 369 3.24 -35.77 12.72
CA SER A 369 3.55 -37.17 12.97
C SER A 369 2.49 -37.93 13.78
N ALA A 370 1.55 -37.27 14.44
CA ALA A 370 0.63 -37.91 15.39
C ALA A 370 -0.78 -38.18 14.84
N ASN A 371 -1.15 -37.58 13.70
CA ASN A 371 -2.55 -37.50 13.27
C ASN A 371 -2.87 -38.16 11.92
N TYR A 372 -2.14 -39.21 11.53
CA TYR A 372 -2.39 -39.90 10.24
C TYR A 372 -3.85 -40.37 10.08
N LYS A 373 -4.47 -40.89 11.15
CA LYS A 373 -5.83 -41.45 11.13
C LYS A 373 -6.88 -40.37 10.88
N GLU A 374 -6.69 -39.20 11.47
CA GLU A 374 -7.51 -38.01 11.28
C GLU A 374 -7.30 -37.40 9.89
N MET A 375 -6.09 -37.53 9.33
CA MET A 375 -5.67 -36.95 8.06
C MET A 375 -5.87 -37.87 6.83
N THR A 376 -6.74 -38.87 6.93
CA THR A 376 -7.06 -39.79 5.82
C THR A 376 -7.74 -39.07 4.63
N LYS A 377 -8.46 -37.97 4.88
CA LYS A 377 -9.12 -37.12 3.87
C LYS A 377 -8.47 -35.74 3.70
N ARG A 378 -7.20 -35.60 4.10
CA ARG A 378 -6.44 -34.35 4.04
C ARG A 378 -6.47 -33.69 2.66
N HIS A 379 -6.52 -32.37 2.66
CA HIS A 379 -6.37 -31.49 1.52
C HIS A 379 -4.91 -31.29 1.15
N TRP A 380 -3.98 -31.27 2.11
CA TRP A 380 -2.55 -31.29 1.85
C TRP A 380 -2.09 -32.70 1.48
N ARG A 381 -2.24 -33.03 0.20
CA ARG A 381 -1.85 -34.32 -0.37
C ARG A 381 -1.02 -34.09 -1.62
N THR A 382 0.27 -34.38 -1.53
CA THR A 382 1.26 -34.01 -2.55
C THR A 382 1.03 -34.70 -3.89
N SER A 383 0.36 -35.86 -3.92
CA SER A 383 -0.07 -36.52 -5.15
C SER A 383 -0.98 -35.66 -6.03
N PHE A 384 -1.74 -34.74 -5.44
CA PHE A 384 -2.62 -33.83 -6.16
C PHE A 384 -2.01 -32.43 -6.29
N LEU A 385 -1.32 -31.96 -5.25
CA LEU A 385 -0.77 -30.59 -5.25
C LEU A 385 0.48 -30.47 -6.12
N GLY A 386 1.39 -31.44 -6.01
CA GLY A 386 2.68 -31.42 -6.68
C GLY A 386 3.08 -32.74 -7.32
N PRO A 387 2.24 -33.41 -8.15
CA PRO A 387 2.67 -34.53 -9.00
C PRO A 387 3.64 -34.07 -10.10
N PHE A 388 4.20 -35.01 -10.89
CA PHE A 388 4.90 -34.62 -12.12
C PHE A 388 3.97 -33.82 -13.04
N ASN A 389 4.53 -32.87 -13.79
CA ASN A 389 3.78 -31.94 -14.65
C ASN A 389 2.63 -31.17 -13.95
N SER A 390 2.64 -31.09 -12.61
CA SER A 390 1.68 -30.28 -11.85
C SER A 390 1.67 -28.85 -12.35
N ASN A 391 0.51 -28.33 -12.69
CA ASN A 391 0.35 -27.00 -13.25
C ASN A 391 -0.78 -26.22 -12.57
N LEU A 392 -0.68 -24.90 -12.61
CA LEU A 392 -1.73 -23.96 -12.24
C LEU A 392 -1.85 -22.95 -13.37
N ILE A 393 -3.08 -22.73 -13.82
CA ILE A 393 -3.44 -21.85 -14.92
C ILE A 393 -4.26 -20.70 -14.33
N ALA A 394 -3.92 -19.47 -14.66
CA ALA A 394 -4.69 -18.28 -14.33
C ALA A 394 -5.05 -17.56 -15.63
N VAL A 395 -6.35 -17.34 -15.86
CA VAL A 395 -6.86 -16.70 -17.08
C VAL A 395 -7.54 -15.40 -16.72
N PHE A 396 -7.13 -14.32 -17.37
CA PHE A 396 -7.73 -13.00 -17.26
C PHE A 396 -8.79 -12.82 -18.34
N TYR A 397 -10.02 -12.49 -17.94
CA TYR A 397 -11.17 -12.35 -18.84
C TYR A 397 -11.68 -10.91 -18.87
N SER A 398 -12.17 -10.50 -20.04
CA SER A 398 -12.96 -9.29 -20.26
C SER A 398 -14.45 -9.62 -20.33
N THR A 399 -15.23 -8.94 -19.51
CA THR A 399 -16.70 -8.84 -19.59
C THR A 399 -17.08 -7.35 -19.45
N ASP A 400 -18.31 -7.05 -19.00
CA ASP A 400 -18.64 -5.71 -18.48
C ASP A 400 -17.75 -5.31 -17.27
N GLU A 401 -17.15 -6.30 -16.58
CA GLU A 401 -16.06 -6.15 -15.60
C GLU A 401 -14.89 -7.13 -15.90
N TYR A 402 -13.70 -6.93 -15.31
CA TYR A 402 -12.58 -7.87 -15.45
C TYR A 402 -12.64 -9.00 -14.43
N GLN A 403 -12.33 -10.24 -14.85
CA GLN A 403 -12.36 -11.43 -13.99
C GLN A 403 -11.07 -12.26 -14.12
N VAL A 404 -10.70 -12.96 -13.04
CA VAL A 404 -9.56 -13.90 -13.03
C VAL A 404 -10.04 -15.29 -12.65
N MET A 405 -9.85 -16.26 -13.54
CA MET A 405 -10.13 -17.68 -13.27
C MET A 405 -8.83 -18.39 -12.94
N ILE A 406 -8.72 -18.97 -11.73
CA ILE A 406 -7.58 -19.79 -11.32
C ILE A 406 -7.99 -21.26 -11.35
N ILE A 407 -7.26 -22.06 -12.12
CA ILE A 407 -7.52 -23.47 -12.37
C ILE A 407 -6.31 -24.27 -11.90
N LYS A 408 -6.57 -25.28 -11.07
CA LYS A 408 -5.59 -26.28 -10.66
C LYS A 408 -5.98 -27.64 -11.22
N SER A 409 -5.10 -28.26 -12.02
CA SER A 409 -5.43 -29.48 -12.79
C SER A 409 -5.76 -30.74 -11.96
N ALA A 410 -5.63 -30.70 -10.64
CA ALA A 410 -5.87 -31.87 -9.79
C ALA A 410 -7.29 -31.89 -9.22
N ASN A 411 -8.26 -32.34 -10.02
CA ASN A 411 -9.60 -32.84 -9.64
C ASN A 411 -10.35 -32.17 -8.46
N GLN A 412 -10.07 -30.89 -8.18
CA GLN A 412 -10.76 -30.07 -7.18
C GLN A 412 -11.36 -28.86 -7.88
N SER A 413 -12.17 -29.11 -8.90
CA SER A 413 -13.42 -28.37 -8.98
C SER A 413 -14.29 -28.87 -7.83
N LYS A 414 -14.18 -28.26 -6.65
CA LYS A 414 -15.27 -28.38 -5.66
C LYS A 414 -16.38 -27.46 -6.17
N THR A 415 -17.23 -27.99 -7.05
CA THR A 415 -18.59 -27.50 -7.21
C THR A 415 -19.30 -27.73 -5.87
N VAL A 416 -19.71 -26.64 -5.23
CA VAL A 416 -20.59 -26.68 -4.06
C VAL A 416 -21.94 -27.15 -4.56
N ASN A 417 -22.22 -28.46 -4.46
CA ASN A 417 -23.51 -29.03 -4.83
C ASN A 417 -24.59 -28.68 -3.80
N ASN A 418 -25.08 -27.45 -3.90
CA ASN A 418 -26.44 -27.09 -3.53
C ASN A 418 -26.91 -26.07 -4.58
N PRO A 419 -27.89 -26.40 -5.45
CA PRO A 419 -28.32 -25.54 -6.56
C PRO A 419 -28.68 -24.12 -6.12
N TRP A 420 -29.26 -23.95 -4.93
CA TRP A 420 -29.59 -22.63 -4.39
C TRP A 420 -28.35 -21.85 -3.93
N ILE A 421 -27.38 -22.53 -3.34
CA ILE A 421 -26.10 -21.90 -2.96
C ILE A 421 -25.29 -21.60 -4.22
N TYR A 422 -25.37 -22.42 -5.27
CA TYR A 422 -24.69 -22.18 -6.54
C TYR A 422 -25.32 -21.00 -7.29
N ASP A 423 -26.64 -20.91 -7.42
CA ASP A 423 -27.30 -19.75 -8.03
C ASP A 423 -27.09 -18.47 -7.20
N LEU A 424 -27.22 -18.54 -5.89
CA LEU A 424 -27.00 -17.42 -4.99
C LEU A 424 -25.54 -16.95 -5.00
N LEU A 425 -24.57 -17.88 -4.89
CA LEU A 425 -23.15 -17.57 -4.98
C LEU A 425 -22.81 -17.08 -6.38
N ALA A 426 -23.30 -17.69 -7.47
CA ALA A 426 -23.10 -17.22 -8.83
C ALA A 426 -23.62 -15.78 -8.99
N THR A 427 -24.85 -15.49 -8.58
CA THR A 427 -25.44 -14.14 -8.68
C THR A 427 -24.71 -13.10 -7.82
N THR A 428 -24.18 -13.50 -6.66
CA THR A 428 -23.48 -12.58 -5.73
C THR A 428 -21.99 -12.44 -6.05
N ILE A 429 -21.38 -13.45 -6.69
CA ILE A 429 -19.98 -13.52 -7.13
C ILE A 429 -19.80 -12.92 -8.52
N GLU A 430 -20.75 -13.07 -9.45
CA GLU A 430 -20.70 -12.48 -10.79
C GLU A 430 -20.70 -10.95 -10.76
N ASN A 431 -21.21 -10.33 -9.69
CA ASN A 431 -21.47 -8.89 -9.64
C ASN A 431 -20.61 -8.10 -8.63
N ARG A 432 -19.73 -8.75 -7.84
CA ARG A 432 -18.90 -8.07 -6.81
C ARG A 432 -17.59 -8.83 -6.49
N PRO A 433 -16.42 -8.16 -6.39
CA PRO A 433 -15.19 -8.77 -5.89
C PRO A 433 -15.39 -9.24 -4.44
N THR A 434 -14.95 -10.44 -4.07
CA THR A 434 -15.17 -10.96 -2.72
C THR A 434 -14.02 -11.77 -2.13
N LEU A 435 -13.67 -11.48 -0.87
CA LEU A 435 -12.72 -12.23 -0.04
C LEU A 435 -13.46 -13.22 0.89
N ARG A 436 -12.96 -14.46 1.02
CA ARG A 436 -13.57 -15.53 1.83
C ARG A 436 -12.71 -15.81 3.07
N LEU A 437 -13.28 -15.75 4.28
CA LEU A 437 -12.69 -16.33 5.49
C LEU A 437 -13.48 -17.56 5.93
N ASN A 438 -12.76 -18.64 6.22
CA ASN A 438 -13.30 -19.82 6.88
C ASN A 438 -12.89 -19.75 8.36
N LEU A 439 -13.85 -19.53 9.26
CA LEU A 439 -13.61 -19.29 10.69
C LEU A 439 -13.96 -20.55 11.49
N ASN A 440 -13.02 -21.47 11.62
CA ASN A 440 -13.12 -22.55 12.60
C ASN A 440 -12.56 -22.03 13.94
N LEU A 441 -13.37 -21.25 14.69
CA LEU A 441 -13.01 -20.76 16.02
C LEU A 441 -13.57 -21.73 17.07
N SER A 442 -12.75 -22.68 17.53
CA SER A 442 -13.11 -23.47 18.70
C SER A 442 -12.84 -22.67 19.98
N SER A 443 -13.86 -22.63 20.83
CA SER A 443 -13.85 -22.10 22.18
C SER A 443 -12.75 -22.72 23.04
N SER A 444 -11.79 -21.91 23.49
CA SER A 444 -10.93 -22.23 24.64
C SER A 444 -11.06 -21.14 25.69
N SER A 445 -12.09 -21.26 26.53
CA SER A 445 -12.14 -20.54 27.80
C SER A 445 -11.31 -21.27 28.85
N SER A 446 -10.16 -20.71 29.23
CA SER A 446 -9.68 -20.73 30.62
C SER A 446 -8.53 -19.76 30.83
N SER A 447 -8.83 -18.65 31.50
CA SER A 447 -7.99 -17.91 32.45
C SER A 447 -6.47 -18.13 32.45
N SER A 448 -5.72 -17.12 32.03
CA SER A 448 -4.64 -16.57 32.86
C SER A 448 -4.33 -15.14 32.41
N SER A 449 -4.51 -14.21 33.34
CA SER A 449 -3.98 -12.86 33.28
C SER A 449 -2.45 -12.89 33.20
N SER A 450 -1.88 -12.47 32.08
CA SER A 450 -0.57 -11.85 32.05
C SER A 450 -0.49 -10.92 30.83
N SER A 451 -0.12 -9.68 31.13
CA SER A 451 0.21 -8.65 30.15
C SER A 451 1.43 -9.07 29.34
N SER A 452 1.23 -9.45 28.08
CA SER A 452 2.26 -9.37 27.05
C SER A 452 1.60 -8.98 25.73
N THR A 453 1.93 -7.78 25.27
CA THR A 453 1.64 -7.27 23.93
C THR A 453 2.36 -8.14 22.91
N VAL A 454 1.67 -9.14 22.36
CA VAL A 454 2.13 -9.92 21.20
C VAL A 454 1.48 -9.31 19.96
N SER A 455 2.23 -8.44 19.28
CA SER A 455 1.94 -7.96 17.94
C SER A 455 2.19 -9.10 16.94
N ASP A 456 1.15 -9.88 16.64
CA ASP A 456 1.22 -10.99 15.69
C ASP A 456 1.00 -10.49 14.25
N ASP A 457 2.02 -9.84 13.68
CA ASP A 457 2.04 -9.25 12.32
C ASP A 457 1.87 -10.26 11.15
N SER A 458 1.61 -11.55 11.43
CA SER A 458 1.53 -12.63 10.44
C SER A 458 0.17 -12.76 9.73
N ILE A 459 -0.92 -12.29 10.36
CA ILE A 459 -2.29 -12.29 9.81
C ILE A 459 -2.52 -11.09 8.86
N TYR A 460 -1.71 -10.04 8.99
CA TYR A 460 -2.01 -8.69 8.48
C TYR A 460 -1.54 -8.41 7.04
N ASN A 461 -0.71 -9.27 6.42
CA ASN A 461 -0.03 -8.97 5.16
C ASN A 461 -0.71 -9.48 3.86
N GLY A 462 -1.80 -10.25 3.96
CA GLY A 462 -2.45 -10.91 2.79
C GLY A 462 -3.52 -10.13 2.03
N ILE A 463 -3.97 -8.98 2.52
CA ILE A 463 -5.10 -8.25 1.93
C ILE A 463 -4.54 -6.96 1.31
N ARG A 464 -4.71 -6.71 0.00
CA ARG A 464 -4.41 -5.43 -0.68
C ARG A 464 -5.69 -4.86 -1.28
N ASP A 465 -5.74 -3.52 -1.34
CA ASP A 465 -6.85 -2.65 -1.77
C ASP A 465 -7.80 -3.24 -2.82
N THR A 466 -8.88 -3.88 -2.38
CA THR A 466 -10.03 -4.18 -3.23
C THR A 466 -11.27 -3.70 -2.50
N ALA A 467 -12.18 -3.04 -3.22
CA ALA A 467 -13.52 -2.71 -2.74
C ALA A 467 -14.40 -3.98 -2.63
N GLY A 468 -13.83 -5.05 -2.06
CA GLY A 468 -14.43 -6.35 -1.96
C GLY A 468 -15.57 -6.39 -0.95
N THR A 469 -16.57 -7.20 -1.25
CA THR A 469 -17.46 -7.75 -0.23
C THR A 469 -16.65 -8.78 0.56
N PHE A 470 -17.03 -9.05 1.81
CA PHE A 470 -16.42 -10.08 2.62
C PHE A 470 -17.48 -11.15 2.89
N PHE A 471 -17.27 -12.37 2.40
CA PHE A 471 -18.21 -13.49 2.62
C PHE A 471 -17.82 -14.22 3.90
N ILE A 472 -18.77 -14.31 4.82
CA ILE A 472 -18.63 -15.07 6.07
C ILE A 472 -19.73 -16.11 6.08
N LEU A 473 -19.37 -17.39 6.04
CA LEU A 473 -20.32 -18.50 6.12
C LEU A 473 -20.29 -19.06 7.54
N LEU A 474 -21.45 -19.09 8.20
CA LEU A 474 -21.63 -19.58 9.57
C LEU A 474 -22.57 -20.79 9.55
N ARG A 475 -22.12 -21.92 10.12
CA ARG A 475 -22.91 -23.16 10.18
C ARG A 475 -23.35 -23.44 11.61
N ASP A 476 -24.63 -23.74 11.77
CA ASP A 476 -25.37 -24.13 13.00
C ASP A 476 -24.60 -24.89 14.12
N SER A 477 -23.63 -25.75 13.79
CA SER A 477 -22.84 -26.50 14.78
C SER A 477 -21.78 -25.68 15.52
N GLU A 478 -21.56 -24.44 15.09
CA GLU A 478 -20.57 -23.50 15.65
C GLU A 478 -21.22 -22.39 16.50
N PHE A 479 -22.55 -22.41 16.65
CA PHE A 479 -23.33 -21.28 17.15
C PHE A 479 -24.01 -21.59 18.49
N THR A 480 -23.31 -21.32 19.60
CA THR A 480 -23.89 -21.33 20.96
C THR A 480 -23.61 -20.07 21.78
N ASP A 481 -22.80 -19.11 21.30
CA ASP A 481 -22.42 -17.91 22.07
C ASP A 481 -22.37 -16.61 21.22
N ILE A 482 -23.22 -15.63 21.57
CA ILE A 482 -23.29 -14.28 20.98
C ILE A 482 -21.94 -13.55 21.11
N LYS A 483 -21.16 -13.86 22.15
CA LYS A 483 -19.87 -13.21 22.42
C LYS A 483 -18.84 -13.48 21.32
N SER A 484 -18.76 -14.71 20.82
CA SER A 484 -17.85 -15.07 19.73
C SER A 484 -18.12 -14.31 18.44
N LEU A 485 -19.38 -13.93 18.19
CA LEU A 485 -19.75 -13.10 17.05
C LEU A 485 -19.36 -11.63 17.25
N MET A 486 -19.46 -11.10 18.47
CA MET A 486 -18.98 -9.76 18.79
C MET A 486 -17.45 -9.65 18.64
N ASP A 487 -16.71 -10.67 19.10
CA ASP A 487 -15.26 -10.76 18.93
C ASP A 487 -14.87 -10.83 17.44
N MET A 488 -15.66 -11.55 16.63
CA MET A 488 -15.49 -11.57 15.18
C MET A 488 -15.75 -10.19 14.56
N ILE A 489 -16.80 -9.49 14.95
CA ILE A 489 -17.10 -8.13 14.45
C ILE A 489 -15.98 -7.15 14.80
N ASP A 490 -15.35 -7.32 15.96
CA ASP A 490 -14.20 -6.52 16.37
C ASP A 490 -12.99 -6.77 15.47
N LEU A 491 -12.70 -8.04 15.16
CA LEU A 491 -11.68 -8.39 14.16
C LEU A 491 -12.01 -7.83 12.77
N LEU A 492 -13.27 -7.93 12.31
CA LEU A 492 -13.71 -7.37 11.03
C LEU A 492 -13.54 -5.85 10.99
N LYS A 493 -13.76 -5.16 12.12
CA LYS A 493 -13.53 -3.72 12.21
C LYS A 493 -12.04 -3.39 12.05
N GLU A 494 -11.16 -4.10 12.74
CA GLU A 494 -9.72 -3.91 12.61
C GLU A 494 -9.27 -4.09 11.15
N LEU A 495 -9.74 -5.16 10.51
CA LEU A 495 -9.48 -5.44 9.09
C LEU A 495 -10.01 -4.33 8.16
N SER A 496 -11.20 -3.77 8.44
CA SER A 496 -11.77 -2.64 7.67
C SER A 496 -10.96 -1.35 7.81
N THR A 497 -10.48 -1.04 9.02
CA THR A 497 -9.76 0.21 9.30
C THR A 497 -8.40 0.32 8.63
N LEU A 498 -7.75 -0.81 8.37
CA LEU A 498 -6.40 -0.83 7.80
C LEU A 498 -6.40 -0.70 6.26
N LYS A 499 -7.47 -1.14 5.55
CA LYS A 499 -7.38 -1.43 4.10
C LYS A 499 -8.64 -1.16 3.24
N GLY A 500 -9.59 -0.35 3.74
CA GLY A 500 -10.70 0.15 2.90
C GLY A 500 -11.78 -0.89 2.51
N ILE A 501 -11.83 -2.04 3.20
CA ILE A 501 -12.89 -3.05 3.06
C ILE A 501 -14.21 -2.44 3.51
N THR A 502 -15.26 -2.55 2.67
CA THR A 502 -16.48 -1.77 2.88
C THR A 502 -17.76 -2.57 2.95
N LYS A 503 -17.82 -3.85 2.59
CA LYS A 503 -19.10 -4.58 2.53
C LYS A 503 -18.98 -5.97 3.15
N PHE A 504 -19.93 -6.36 3.98
CA PHE A 504 -19.94 -7.65 4.67
C PHE A 504 -21.23 -8.41 4.37
N LEU A 505 -21.12 -9.61 3.79
CA LEU A 505 -22.24 -10.53 3.65
C LEU A 505 -22.00 -11.73 4.57
N ILE A 506 -22.85 -11.85 5.59
CA ILE A 506 -22.86 -13.00 6.50
C ILE A 506 -23.94 -13.96 6.03
N ILE A 507 -23.60 -15.22 5.83
CA ILE A 507 -24.55 -16.28 5.48
C ILE A 507 -24.69 -17.18 6.71
N PHE A 508 -25.90 -17.23 7.25
CA PHE A 508 -26.25 -18.02 8.42
C PHE A 508 -27.05 -19.24 7.99
N ILE A 509 -26.60 -20.45 8.32
CA ILE A 509 -27.34 -21.69 8.04
C ILE A 509 -27.90 -22.25 9.34
N SER A 510 -29.22 -22.19 9.55
CA SER A 510 -29.84 -22.58 10.83
C SER A 510 -31.14 -23.39 10.73
N ILE A 511 -31.42 -24.19 11.77
CA ILE A 511 -32.62 -25.03 11.95
C ILE A 511 -33.80 -24.23 12.54
N GLU A 512 -33.54 -23.26 13.41
CA GLU A 512 -34.57 -22.41 14.04
C GLU A 512 -34.33 -20.93 13.71
N THR A 513 -35.39 -20.25 13.27
CA THR A 513 -35.33 -18.84 12.88
C THR A 513 -35.65 -17.97 14.09
N LYS A 514 -34.84 -16.90 14.27
CA LYS A 514 -34.93 -15.81 15.28
C LYS A 514 -34.19 -16.02 16.61
N GLU A 515 -32.87 -15.84 16.59
CA GLU A 515 -32.16 -15.31 17.78
C GLU A 515 -31.43 -14.00 17.43
N ASN A 516 -31.87 -12.90 18.06
CA ASN A 516 -31.20 -11.61 18.28
C ASN A 516 -30.29 -10.98 17.19
N LEU A 517 -30.62 -11.13 15.89
CA LEU A 517 -29.93 -10.45 14.78
C LEU A 517 -29.92 -8.91 14.90
N GLU A 518 -30.94 -8.32 15.54
CA GLU A 518 -31.00 -6.86 15.77
C GLU A 518 -29.85 -6.35 16.65
N MET A 519 -29.51 -7.08 17.72
CA MET A 519 -28.38 -6.73 18.59
C MET A 519 -27.05 -6.75 17.85
N ILE A 520 -26.91 -7.69 16.90
CA ILE A 520 -25.72 -7.82 16.06
C ILE A 520 -25.58 -6.58 15.17
N PHE A 521 -26.66 -6.19 14.48
CA PHE A 521 -26.66 -4.98 13.65
C PHE A 521 -26.38 -3.72 14.47
N GLN A 522 -26.96 -3.57 15.65
CA GLN A 522 -26.66 -2.46 16.56
C GLN A 522 -25.19 -2.44 17.00
N TYR A 523 -24.62 -3.61 17.32
CA TYR A 523 -23.21 -3.73 17.68
C TYR A 523 -22.29 -3.36 16.50
N THR A 524 -22.59 -3.84 15.29
CA THR A 524 -21.82 -3.49 14.08
C THR A 524 -21.86 -1.99 13.79
N TRP A 525 -23.02 -1.34 14.00
CA TRP A 525 -23.13 0.11 13.87
C TRP A 525 -22.29 0.86 14.91
N LYS A 526 -22.27 0.41 16.17
CA LYS A 526 -21.37 0.96 17.21
C LYS A 526 -19.90 0.87 16.79
N LYS A 527 -19.53 -0.19 16.06
CA LYS A 527 -18.21 -0.38 15.47
C LYS A 527 -18.04 0.35 14.12
N GLN A 528 -18.94 1.25 13.73
CA GLN A 528 -18.88 2.02 12.47
C GLN A 528 -18.79 1.10 11.24
N ILE A 529 -19.57 0.01 11.21
CA ILE A 529 -19.80 -0.87 10.06
C ILE A 529 -21.27 -0.70 9.65
N ILE A 530 -21.53 -0.35 8.39
CA ILE A 530 -22.88 -0.03 7.91
C ILE A 530 -23.33 -0.84 6.69
N ASP A 531 -22.40 -1.18 5.81
CA ASP A 531 -22.63 -1.96 4.61
C ASP A 531 -22.55 -3.46 4.98
N ILE A 532 -23.49 -3.93 5.80
CA ILE A 532 -23.59 -5.31 6.27
C ILE A 532 -24.97 -5.88 5.97
N THR A 533 -25.00 -7.10 5.45
CA THR A 533 -26.22 -7.85 5.17
C THR A 533 -26.07 -9.27 5.69
N ILE A 534 -27.12 -9.79 6.31
CA ILE A 534 -27.17 -11.17 6.78
C ILE A 534 -28.16 -11.92 5.91
N LEU A 535 -27.73 -13.04 5.35
CA LEU A 535 -28.57 -13.97 4.62
C LEU A 535 -28.78 -15.22 5.46
N GLU A 536 -30.01 -15.48 5.84
CA GLU A 536 -30.41 -16.68 6.56
C GLU A 536 -30.88 -17.75 5.56
N ILE A 537 -30.23 -18.91 5.59
CA ILE A 537 -30.55 -20.09 4.80
C ILE A 537 -31.10 -21.17 5.75
N PRO A 538 -32.37 -21.58 5.59
CA PRO A 538 -32.94 -22.62 6.45
C PRO A 538 -32.28 -23.99 6.18
N LYS A 539 -31.87 -24.68 7.23
CA LYS A 539 -31.22 -26.00 7.17
C LYS A 539 -32.25 -27.12 7.05
N CYS A 540 -32.10 -27.98 6.04
CA CYS A 540 -32.94 -29.18 5.88
C CYS A 540 -32.55 -30.27 6.89
N ASP A 541 -33.51 -30.78 7.66
CA ASP A 541 -33.30 -31.93 8.55
C ASP A 541 -33.29 -33.23 7.74
N VAL A 542 -32.09 -33.78 7.52
CA VAL A 542 -31.89 -35.01 6.73
C VAL A 542 -32.29 -36.27 7.53
N LYS A 543 -32.62 -36.16 8.83
CA LYS A 543 -32.94 -37.33 9.66
C LYS A 543 -34.37 -37.85 9.51
N LYS A 544 -35.26 -37.15 8.81
CA LYS A 544 -36.63 -37.61 8.56
C LYS A 544 -36.98 -37.56 7.07
N TYR A 545 -37.22 -38.76 6.54
CA TYR A 545 -37.87 -39.10 5.27
C TYR A 545 -37.00 -39.42 4.05
N LYS A 546 -37.20 -40.67 3.60
CA LYS A 546 -37.12 -41.08 2.20
C LYS A 546 -38.12 -40.23 1.41
N ILE A 547 -37.67 -39.74 0.24
CA ILE A 547 -38.34 -38.89 -0.76
C ILE A 547 -37.78 -37.46 -0.75
N LEU A 548 -37.03 -37.18 -1.81
CA LEU A 548 -36.10 -36.07 -2.01
C LEU A 548 -36.77 -34.76 -2.50
N ASN A 549 -38.03 -34.50 -2.14
CA ASN A 549 -38.82 -33.45 -2.83
C ASN A 549 -39.29 -32.25 -1.98
N ASP A 550 -38.97 -32.15 -0.69
CA ASP A 550 -39.53 -31.10 0.19
C ASP A 550 -38.54 -29.99 0.63
N CYS A 551 -37.26 -30.06 0.22
CA CYS A 551 -36.30 -28.96 0.48
C CYS A 551 -36.52 -27.72 -0.39
N SER A 552 -37.42 -27.78 -1.38
CA SER A 552 -37.73 -26.70 -2.33
C SER A 552 -38.68 -25.63 -1.78
N ALA A 553 -39.21 -25.78 -0.56
CA ALA A 553 -40.30 -24.93 -0.06
C ALA A 553 -39.90 -23.72 0.81
N LYS A 554 -38.64 -23.59 1.27
CA LYS A 554 -38.22 -22.44 2.11
C LYS A 554 -37.19 -21.58 1.41
N THR A 555 -37.59 -20.37 1.00
CA THR A 555 -36.74 -19.35 0.40
C THR A 555 -35.79 -18.74 1.44
N PRO A 556 -34.52 -18.46 1.08
CA PRO A 556 -33.60 -17.73 1.95
C PRO A 556 -34.16 -16.35 2.35
N MET A 557 -33.79 -15.84 3.52
CA MET A 557 -34.23 -14.54 4.03
C MET A 557 -33.05 -13.59 4.15
N ILE A 558 -33.24 -12.35 3.71
CA ILE A 558 -32.27 -11.26 3.80
C ILE A 558 -32.67 -10.35 4.95
N HIS A 559 -31.67 -10.02 5.77
CA HIS A 559 -31.79 -9.15 6.92
C HIS A 559 -30.85 -7.95 6.71
N GLN A 560 -31.40 -6.75 6.87
CA GLN A 560 -30.65 -5.51 6.72
C GLN A 560 -31.05 -4.52 7.82
N PHE A 561 -30.17 -3.57 8.09
CA PHE A 561 -30.37 -2.55 9.10
C PHE A 561 -30.04 -1.16 8.57
N ASN A 562 -30.95 -0.22 8.78
CA ASN A 562 -30.71 1.19 8.54
C ASN A 562 -30.56 1.94 9.88
N PRO A 563 -29.33 2.33 10.29
CA PRO A 563 -29.09 2.97 11.58
C PRO A 563 -29.67 4.39 11.66
N PHE A 564 -29.91 5.06 10.53
CA PHE A 564 -30.42 6.44 10.52
C PHE A 564 -31.93 6.51 10.76
N LEU A 565 -32.65 5.44 10.42
CA LEU A 565 -34.08 5.26 10.69
C LEU A 565 -34.34 4.32 11.89
N ASN A 566 -33.29 3.68 12.41
CA ASN A 566 -33.37 2.58 13.37
C ASN A 566 -34.37 1.48 12.92
N SER A 567 -34.33 1.13 11.63
CA SER A 567 -35.27 0.19 11.01
C SER A 567 -34.58 -1.09 10.58
N PHE A 568 -35.17 -2.24 10.91
CA PHE A 568 -34.73 -3.56 10.48
C PHE A 568 -35.66 -4.08 9.39
N THR A 569 -35.09 -4.60 8.30
CA THR A 569 -35.86 -5.20 7.21
C THR A 569 -35.54 -6.69 7.10
N HIS A 570 -36.61 -7.48 6.92
CA HIS A 570 -36.56 -8.92 6.77
C HIS A 570 -37.36 -9.27 5.51
N GLU A 571 -36.68 -9.68 4.45
CA GLU A 571 -37.30 -9.93 3.15
C GLU A 571 -36.84 -11.26 2.59
N PHE A 572 -37.72 -11.98 1.89
CA PHE A 572 -37.29 -13.17 1.17
C PHE A 572 -36.34 -12.80 0.03
N TYR A 573 -35.31 -13.61 -0.17
CA TYR A 573 -34.36 -13.44 -1.25
C TYR A 573 -35.08 -13.52 -2.60
N SER A 574 -34.72 -12.61 -3.50
CA SER A 574 -35.06 -12.61 -4.91
C SER A 574 -33.84 -12.25 -5.74
N SER A 575 -33.82 -12.63 -7.01
CA SER A 575 -32.76 -12.23 -7.95
C SER A 575 -32.64 -10.71 -8.13
N LYS A 576 -33.66 -9.93 -7.73
CA LYS A 576 -33.67 -8.46 -7.77
C LYS A 576 -33.28 -7.81 -6.44
N THR A 577 -33.01 -8.59 -5.39
CA THR A 577 -32.76 -8.02 -4.07
C THR A 577 -31.47 -7.22 -4.03
N GLN A 578 -31.55 -5.99 -3.52
CA GLN A 578 -30.39 -5.14 -3.36
C GLN A 578 -29.61 -5.54 -2.10
N TRP A 579 -28.48 -6.23 -2.29
CA TRP A 579 -27.64 -6.74 -1.21
C TRP A 579 -27.09 -5.69 -0.25
N PHE A 580 -26.80 -4.47 -0.72
CA PHE A 580 -26.28 -3.39 0.12
C PHE A 580 -27.02 -2.11 -0.23
N PRO A 581 -28.04 -1.73 0.56
CA PRO A 581 -28.80 -0.50 0.34
C PRO A 581 -27.88 0.73 0.49
N PRO A 582 -28.06 1.79 -0.32
CA PRO A 582 -27.15 2.91 -0.34
C PRO A 582 -27.52 3.92 0.74
N VAL A 583 -27.53 3.49 2.01
CA VAL A 583 -28.03 4.27 3.16
C VAL A 583 -27.29 5.60 3.36
N MET A 584 -26.03 5.70 2.90
CA MET A 584 -25.25 6.94 2.96
C MET A 584 -25.68 8.02 1.93
N LYS A 585 -26.63 7.72 1.02
CA LYS A 585 -27.16 8.73 0.09
C LYS A 585 -28.13 9.69 0.76
N ASN A 586 -28.86 9.24 1.78
CA ASN A 586 -29.87 10.01 2.50
C ASN A 586 -29.90 9.56 3.95
N LEU A 587 -29.57 10.47 4.86
CA LEU A 587 -29.47 10.24 6.29
C LEU A 587 -30.76 10.64 7.04
N TYR A 588 -31.83 11.02 6.34
CA TYR A 588 -33.16 11.29 6.91
C TYR A 588 -33.19 12.30 8.07
N GLY A 589 -32.32 13.32 8.03
CA GLY A 589 -32.20 14.32 9.09
C GLY A 589 -31.44 13.85 10.33
N TYR A 590 -30.72 12.72 10.25
CA TYR A 590 -29.91 12.22 11.36
C TYR A 590 -28.92 13.29 11.86
N PRO A 591 -28.84 13.55 13.18
CA PRO A 591 -27.98 14.59 13.72
C PRO A 591 -26.51 14.14 13.72
N ILE A 592 -25.64 14.87 13.02
CA ILE A 592 -24.18 14.67 13.05
C ILE A 592 -23.54 15.75 13.93
N LYS A 593 -22.76 15.33 14.93
CA LYS A 593 -22.02 16.22 15.84
C LYS A 593 -20.83 16.85 15.09
N VAL A 594 -20.89 18.13 14.77
CA VAL A 594 -19.83 18.82 14.01
C VAL A 594 -19.15 19.88 14.87
N ALA A 595 -17.83 19.77 15.00
CA ALA A 595 -16.98 20.77 15.60
C ALA A 595 -16.34 21.65 14.52
N PHE A 596 -16.22 22.94 14.81
CA PHE A 596 -15.50 23.90 14.00
C PHE A 596 -14.52 24.67 14.88
N VAL A 597 -13.37 25.02 14.32
CA VAL A 597 -12.45 25.99 14.91
C VAL A 597 -12.79 27.36 14.31
N HIS A 598 -12.68 28.44 15.08
CA HIS A 598 -12.78 29.78 14.49
C HIS A 598 -11.43 30.16 13.86
N GLU A 599 -11.34 30.11 12.53
CA GLU A 599 -10.13 30.40 11.75
C GLU A 599 -10.52 31.06 10.42
N PRO A 600 -10.74 32.38 10.42
CA PRO A 600 -11.04 33.14 9.19
C PRO A 600 -9.88 33.05 8.19
N PRO A 601 -10.15 32.96 6.87
CA PRO A 601 -11.46 33.05 6.21
C PRO A 601 -12.20 31.71 6.10
N PHE A 602 -11.58 30.59 6.47
CA PHE A 602 -12.17 29.26 6.31
C PHE A 602 -13.39 29.07 7.21
N SER A 603 -13.36 29.66 8.41
CA SER A 603 -14.44 29.50 9.40
C SER A 603 -14.59 30.68 10.37
N PHE A 604 -15.70 31.40 10.24
CA PHE A 604 -16.13 32.42 11.18
C PHE A 604 -17.29 31.92 12.03
N ILE A 605 -17.16 32.06 13.35
CA ILE A 605 -18.16 31.58 14.31
C ILE A 605 -18.36 32.63 15.38
N ARG A 606 -19.60 33.10 15.51
CA ARG A 606 -20.03 33.95 16.62
C ARG A 606 -20.92 33.13 17.55
N TYR A 607 -20.56 33.14 18.83
CA TYR A 607 -21.32 32.48 19.88
C TYR A 607 -22.19 33.49 20.64
N ASP A 608 -23.35 33.05 21.11
CA ASP A 608 -24.21 33.84 21.98
C ASP A 608 -23.81 33.74 23.47
N LYS A 609 -24.66 34.29 24.34
CA LYS A 609 -24.48 34.27 25.81
C LYS A 609 -24.56 32.87 26.40
N ASN A 610 -25.23 31.93 25.73
CA ASN A 610 -25.34 30.53 26.13
C ASN A 610 -24.23 29.66 25.54
N LEU A 611 -23.25 30.28 24.87
CA LEU A 611 -22.12 29.62 24.21
C LEU A 611 -22.53 28.72 23.03
N GLU A 612 -23.72 28.95 22.47
CA GLU A 612 -24.19 28.32 21.24
C GLU A 612 -23.78 29.16 20.02
N ALA A 613 -23.46 28.50 18.91
CA ALA A 613 -23.04 29.18 17.69
C ALA A 613 -24.27 29.73 16.93
N VAL A 614 -24.33 31.05 16.75
CA VAL A 614 -25.47 31.75 16.13
C VAL A 614 -25.17 32.17 14.70
N ASN A 615 -24.01 32.80 14.46
CA ASN A 615 -23.60 33.19 13.10
C ASN A 615 -22.38 32.38 12.69
N ILE A 616 -22.55 31.52 11.68
CA ILE A 616 -21.49 30.70 11.09
C ILE A 616 -21.42 30.87 9.57
N PHE A 617 -20.25 31.25 9.07
CA PHE A 617 -19.97 31.41 7.65
C PHE A 617 -18.47 31.17 7.35
N GLY A 618 -18.11 30.97 6.08
CA GLY A 618 -16.76 30.61 5.64
C GLY A 618 -16.75 29.37 4.75
N SER A 619 -15.63 29.10 4.08
CA SER A 619 -15.50 28.02 3.11
C SER A 619 -15.75 26.64 3.73
N ASP A 620 -15.24 26.37 4.94
CA ASP A 620 -15.45 25.09 5.62
C ASP A 620 -16.92 24.88 6.02
N ILE A 621 -17.59 25.97 6.45
CA ILE A 621 -19.03 25.96 6.77
C ILE A 621 -19.85 25.68 5.50
N LEU A 622 -19.48 26.29 4.37
CA LEU A 622 -20.17 26.11 3.09
C LEU A 622 -20.05 24.66 2.62
N VAL A 623 -18.85 24.07 2.70
CA VAL A 623 -18.60 22.67 2.32
C VAL A 623 -19.46 21.72 3.14
N ILE A 624 -19.46 21.84 4.48
CA ILE A 624 -20.22 20.92 5.33
C ILE A 624 -21.74 21.17 5.30
N LYS A 625 -22.22 22.40 5.09
CA LYS A 625 -23.64 22.68 4.80
C LYS A 625 -24.07 22.05 3.46
N THR A 626 -23.19 22.09 2.46
CA THR A 626 -23.45 21.43 1.17
C THR A 626 -23.48 19.92 1.32
N LEU A 627 -22.59 19.33 2.13
CA LEU A 627 -22.66 17.91 2.49
C LEU A 627 -23.97 17.57 3.21
N ALA A 628 -24.37 18.39 4.20
CA ALA A 628 -25.62 18.23 4.95
C ALA A 628 -26.85 18.24 4.05
N SER A 629 -26.92 19.19 3.11
CA SER A 629 -27.99 19.25 2.11
C SER A 629 -27.95 18.05 1.16
N LYS A 630 -26.76 17.67 0.66
CA LYS A 630 -26.62 16.60 -0.33
C LYS A 630 -26.95 15.21 0.23
N MET A 631 -26.60 14.98 1.49
CA MET A 631 -26.78 13.71 2.18
C MET A 631 -27.99 13.73 3.12
N ASN A 632 -28.70 14.86 3.24
CA ASN A 632 -29.88 15.06 4.09
C ASN A 632 -29.63 14.66 5.57
N PHE A 633 -28.65 15.31 6.21
CA PHE A 633 -28.40 15.19 7.66
C PHE A 633 -28.46 16.57 8.33
N THR A 634 -28.67 16.58 9.65
CA THR A 634 -28.75 17.81 10.43
C THR A 634 -27.43 18.07 11.16
N LEU A 635 -26.95 19.31 11.12
CA LEU A 635 -25.74 19.71 11.83
C LEU A 635 -26.06 19.94 13.31
N LYS A 636 -25.51 19.10 14.20
CA LYS A 636 -25.52 19.32 15.64
C LYS A 636 -24.18 19.93 16.04
N LEU A 637 -24.14 21.24 16.26
CA LEU A 637 -22.89 21.93 16.57
C LEU A 637 -22.37 21.52 17.96
N VAL A 638 -21.08 21.24 18.04
CA VAL A 638 -20.41 20.95 19.31
C VAL A 638 -20.27 22.25 20.11
N HIS A 639 -20.51 22.18 21.42
CA HIS A 639 -20.52 23.33 22.31
C HIS A 639 -19.14 24.02 22.40
N ARG A 640 -19.13 25.36 22.50
CA ARG A 640 -17.89 26.18 22.47
C ARG A 640 -16.84 25.77 23.50
N LEU A 641 -17.25 25.39 24.71
CA LEU A 641 -16.33 24.99 25.78
C LEU A 641 -15.45 23.82 25.36
N VAL A 642 -16.03 22.82 24.69
CA VAL A 642 -15.29 21.64 24.19
C VAL A 642 -14.30 22.06 23.11
N VAL A 643 -14.70 22.97 22.21
CA VAL A 643 -13.83 23.49 21.15
C VAL A 643 -12.63 24.25 21.73
N ASN A 644 -12.86 25.12 22.71
CA ASN A 644 -11.80 25.95 23.27
C ASN A 644 -10.90 25.18 24.26
N GLU A 645 -11.45 24.36 25.15
CA GLU A 645 -10.68 23.64 26.16
C GLU A 645 -9.95 22.42 25.59
N HIS A 646 -10.56 21.69 24.65
CA HIS A 646 -10.05 20.39 24.21
C HIS A 646 -9.59 20.34 22.75
N ILE A 647 -10.02 21.25 21.87
CA ILE A 647 -9.55 21.24 20.46
C ILE A 647 -8.37 22.20 20.32
N ARG A 648 -8.57 23.48 20.64
CA ARG A 648 -7.55 24.53 20.45
C ARG A 648 -6.32 24.37 21.32
N ASN A 649 -6.50 23.93 22.57
CA ASN A 649 -5.39 23.87 23.54
C ASN A 649 -4.64 22.54 23.52
N SER A 650 -5.20 21.51 22.90
CA SER A 650 -4.69 20.14 22.98
C SER A 650 -3.49 19.88 22.08
N SER A 651 -2.74 18.83 22.42
CA SER A 651 -1.74 18.27 21.49
C SER A 651 -2.43 17.55 20.32
N VAL A 652 -1.69 17.30 19.23
CA VAL A 652 -2.19 16.53 18.08
C VAL A 652 -2.70 15.14 18.51
N ASN A 653 -2.00 14.49 19.45
CA ASN A 653 -2.41 13.17 19.96
C ASN A 653 -3.71 13.24 20.79
N GLU A 654 -3.91 14.32 21.55
CA GLU A 654 -5.15 14.54 22.30
C GLU A 654 -6.32 14.85 21.36
N LEU A 655 -6.08 15.59 20.28
CA LEU A 655 -7.08 15.85 19.24
C LEU A 655 -7.59 14.54 18.62
N PHE A 656 -6.69 13.61 18.27
CA PHE A 656 -7.09 12.29 17.75
C PHE A 656 -7.86 11.47 18.80
N LYS A 657 -7.45 11.50 20.07
CA LYS A 657 -8.23 10.85 21.16
C LYS A 657 -9.62 11.44 21.31
N LEU A 658 -9.77 12.74 21.13
CA LEU A 658 -11.07 13.41 21.18
C LEU A 658 -11.98 12.93 20.03
N LEU A 659 -11.43 12.72 18.83
CA LEU A 659 -12.13 12.10 17.70
C LEU A 659 -12.42 10.59 17.90
N GLU A 660 -11.75 9.91 18.83
CA GLU A 660 -12.11 8.54 19.24
C GLU A 660 -13.26 8.52 20.27
N SER A 661 -13.50 9.64 20.97
CA SER A 661 -14.61 9.79 21.92
C SER A 661 -15.95 10.06 21.20
N ASP A 662 -17.08 9.89 21.90
CA ASP A 662 -18.40 10.21 21.34
C ASP A 662 -18.78 11.71 21.44
N THR A 663 -17.79 12.60 21.61
CA THR A 663 -18.02 14.04 21.77
C THR A 663 -18.31 14.74 20.44
N MET A 664 -17.68 14.31 19.34
CA MET A 664 -17.86 14.87 18.00
C MET A 664 -17.69 13.81 16.92
N ASP A 665 -18.42 13.93 15.81
CA ASP A 665 -18.35 13.02 14.66
C ASP A 665 -17.38 13.54 13.58
N VAL A 666 -17.33 14.87 13.39
CA VAL A 666 -16.56 15.55 12.35
C VAL A 666 -15.94 16.83 12.93
N LEU A 667 -14.63 17.02 12.70
CA LEU A 667 -13.97 18.32 12.79
C LEU A 667 -13.94 18.94 11.39
N ALA A 668 -14.91 19.81 11.12
CA ALA A 668 -15.11 20.45 9.82
C ALA A 668 -14.22 21.68 9.68
N HIS A 669 -12.91 21.46 9.73
CA HIS A 669 -11.87 22.46 9.53
C HIS A 669 -10.85 21.91 8.53
N GLY A 670 -10.31 22.73 7.62
CA GLY A 670 -9.26 22.30 6.70
C GLY A 670 -7.96 21.96 7.45
N ASN A 671 -7.67 20.67 7.68
CA ASN A 671 -6.48 20.23 8.40
C ASN A 671 -5.45 19.61 7.42
N PRO A 672 -4.18 20.06 7.39
CA PRO A 672 -3.11 19.33 6.70
C PRO A 672 -2.78 18.05 7.47
N HIS A 673 -1.83 17.23 7.02
CA HIS A 673 -1.29 16.22 7.93
C HIS A 673 -0.59 16.92 9.09
N TYR A 674 -0.81 16.47 10.33
CA TYR A 674 -0.11 16.95 11.52
C TYR A 674 1.13 16.10 11.84
N THR A 675 1.16 14.86 11.37
CA THR A 675 2.24 13.89 11.57
C THR A 675 2.61 13.21 10.25
N GLU A 676 3.80 12.61 10.19
CA GLU A 676 4.17 11.74 9.06
C GLU A 676 3.70 10.28 9.26
N THR A 677 2.84 10.04 10.24
CA THR A 677 2.41 8.67 10.58
C THR A 677 1.23 8.22 9.72
N VAL A 678 1.28 6.98 9.25
CA VAL A 678 0.21 6.40 8.41
C VAL A 678 -1.11 6.29 9.20
N THR A 679 -1.06 6.25 10.54
CA THR A 679 -2.23 6.14 11.41
C THR A 679 -3.16 7.34 11.32
N GLU A 680 -2.64 8.54 11.04
CA GLU A 680 -3.45 9.76 10.86
C GLU A 680 -4.44 9.63 9.69
N ASN A 681 -4.08 8.88 8.65
CA ASN A 681 -4.97 8.64 7.50
C ASN A 681 -6.31 8.01 7.89
N ALA A 682 -6.38 7.31 9.03
CA ALA A 682 -7.62 6.71 9.52
C ALA A 682 -8.69 7.74 9.93
N TYR A 683 -8.29 8.99 10.19
CA TYR A 683 -9.14 10.10 10.60
C TYR A 683 -9.48 11.07 9.45
N ARG A 684 -8.84 10.94 8.29
CA ARG A 684 -8.95 11.93 7.20
C ARG A 684 -10.14 11.62 6.28
N SER A 685 -11.03 12.61 6.07
CA SER A 685 -12.28 12.46 5.29
C SER A 685 -12.11 12.42 3.77
N GLY A 686 -10.91 12.73 3.26
CA GLY A 686 -10.60 12.88 1.84
C GLY A 686 -10.15 14.29 1.51
N ASP A 687 -9.37 14.45 0.45
CA ASP A 687 -8.72 15.73 0.13
C ASP A 687 -9.74 16.77 -0.32
N LEU A 688 -9.72 17.95 0.30
CA LEU A 688 -10.53 19.12 -0.06
C LEU A 688 -9.79 20.00 -1.05
N PHE A 689 -8.53 20.34 -0.74
CA PHE A 689 -7.64 21.14 -1.55
C PHE A 689 -6.19 20.87 -1.16
N PHE A 690 -5.23 21.35 -1.95
CA PHE A 690 -3.81 21.31 -1.64
C PHE A 690 -3.31 22.73 -1.35
N ASP A 691 -2.48 22.89 -0.33
CA ASP A 691 -1.87 24.17 0.04
C ASP A 691 -0.43 23.98 0.57
N GLN A 692 0.32 25.08 0.59
CA GLN A 692 1.72 25.13 1.01
C GLN A 692 1.87 25.94 2.29
N LEU A 693 2.71 25.49 3.23
CA LEU A 693 3.07 26.30 4.39
C LEU A 693 4.25 27.21 4.02
N CYS A 694 4.02 28.51 3.98
CA CYS A 694 5.01 29.50 3.54
C CYS A 694 5.21 30.61 4.57
N ALA A 695 6.32 31.33 4.46
CA ALA A 695 6.60 32.49 5.32
C ALA A 695 6.00 33.77 4.73
N LEU A 696 5.10 34.40 5.48
CA LEU A 696 4.57 35.75 5.25
C LEU A 696 5.39 36.75 6.09
N VAL A 697 6.13 37.62 5.42
CA VAL A 697 7.09 38.54 6.06
C VAL A 697 6.64 40.00 5.91
N PRO A 698 7.02 40.88 6.84
CA PRO A 698 6.85 42.32 6.67
C PRO A 698 7.81 42.85 5.61
N ILE A 699 7.34 43.80 4.81
CA ILE A 699 8.17 44.52 3.86
C ILE A 699 9.12 45.42 4.66
N GLN A 700 10.40 45.05 4.67
CA GLN A 700 11.49 45.85 5.21
C GLN A 700 12.11 46.67 4.08
N VAL A 701 12.04 47.99 4.21
CA VAL A 701 12.70 48.95 3.30
C VAL A 701 14.01 49.36 3.95
N GLU A 702 15.14 49.04 3.31
CA GLU A 702 16.46 49.52 3.71
C GLU A 702 16.80 50.78 2.90
N ASP A 703 17.14 51.88 3.59
CA ASP A 703 17.58 53.13 2.97
C ASP A 703 19.04 52.94 2.48
N LYS A 704 19.24 52.62 1.18
CA LYS A 704 20.59 52.64 0.58
C LYS A 704 20.99 54.08 0.28
N THR A 705 21.80 54.68 1.15
CA THR A 705 22.47 55.96 0.87
C THR A 705 23.60 55.75 -0.14
N ILE A 706 23.27 55.76 -1.43
CA ILE A 706 24.27 55.79 -2.50
C ILE A 706 24.32 57.24 -2.98
N LEU A 707 25.47 57.91 -2.79
CA LEU A 707 25.72 59.16 -3.51
C LEU A 707 25.59 58.85 -5.00
N SER A 708 24.67 59.51 -5.71
CA SER A 708 24.45 59.22 -7.12
C SER A 708 25.75 59.40 -7.90
N LEU A 709 26.06 58.47 -8.79
CA LEU A 709 27.25 58.57 -9.65
C LEU A 709 27.26 59.91 -10.41
N SER A 710 26.07 60.42 -10.76
CA SER A 710 25.84 61.73 -11.37
C SER A 710 26.22 62.91 -10.46
N ALA A 711 26.02 62.83 -9.14
CA ALA A 711 26.50 63.86 -8.22
C ALA A 711 28.03 63.90 -8.17
N ILE A 712 28.69 62.73 -8.15
CA ILE A 712 30.16 62.63 -8.18
C ILE A 712 30.72 63.19 -9.51
N GLU A 713 30.12 62.82 -10.64
CA GLU A 713 30.46 63.36 -11.96
C GLU A 713 30.29 64.89 -12.02
N ALA A 714 29.19 65.41 -11.47
CA ALA A 714 28.94 66.85 -11.42
C ALA A 714 29.98 67.61 -10.58
N PHE A 715 30.42 67.05 -9.45
CA PHE A 715 31.50 67.62 -8.64
C PHE A 715 32.83 67.66 -9.40
N ILE A 716 33.18 66.57 -10.08
CA ILE A 716 34.42 66.47 -10.87
C ILE A 716 34.41 67.50 -12.01
N ILE A 717 33.33 67.57 -12.79
CA ILE A 717 33.20 68.51 -13.91
C ILE A 717 33.23 69.96 -13.41
N SER A 718 32.58 70.27 -12.28
CA SER A 718 32.63 71.62 -11.67
C SER A 718 34.05 72.02 -11.31
N PHE A 719 34.81 71.10 -10.70
CA PHE A 719 36.21 71.34 -10.33
C PHE A 719 37.09 71.54 -11.58
N THR A 720 36.87 70.74 -12.63
CA THR A 720 37.58 70.89 -13.91
C THR A 720 37.30 72.23 -14.57
N ILE A 721 36.05 72.70 -14.59
CA ILE A 721 35.69 74.02 -15.16
C ILE A 721 36.38 75.13 -14.37
N VAL A 722 36.32 75.10 -13.04
CA VAL A 722 36.95 76.13 -12.19
C VAL A 722 38.46 76.19 -12.46
N ILE A 723 39.13 75.05 -12.54
CA ILE A 723 40.57 74.98 -12.83
C ILE A 723 40.88 75.47 -14.24
N ALA A 724 40.10 75.06 -15.25
CA ALA A 724 40.35 75.45 -16.64
C ALA A 724 40.28 76.98 -16.84
N PHE A 725 39.26 77.62 -16.27
CA PHE A 725 39.12 79.08 -16.30
C PHE A 725 40.19 79.78 -15.46
N TRP A 726 40.57 79.21 -14.31
CA TRP A 726 41.64 79.75 -13.48
C TRP A 726 43.00 79.70 -14.19
N ILE A 727 43.34 78.57 -14.84
CA ILE A 727 44.56 78.42 -15.63
C ILE A 727 44.56 79.34 -16.85
N SER A 728 43.43 79.46 -17.56
CA SER A 728 43.31 80.36 -18.70
C SER A 728 43.50 81.82 -18.28
N ALA A 729 42.91 82.23 -17.15
CA ALA A 729 43.13 83.56 -16.59
C ALA A 729 44.59 83.77 -16.16
N PHE A 730 45.25 82.74 -15.63
CA PHE A 730 46.66 82.78 -15.24
C PHE A 730 47.59 82.95 -16.46
N ILE A 731 47.38 82.17 -17.53
CA ILE A 731 48.17 82.24 -18.77
C ILE A 731 48.00 83.60 -19.47
N LEU A 732 46.77 84.11 -19.51
CA LEU A 732 46.46 85.39 -20.15
C LEU A 732 46.76 86.61 -19.26
N LYS A 733 47.35 86.40 -18.07
CA LYS A 733 47.74 87.43 -17.09
C LYS A 733 46.57 88.36 -16.71
N PHE A 734 45.39 87.78 -16.52
CA PHE A 734 44.21 88.53 -16.11
C PHE A 734 44.28 88.95 -14.63
N ASP A 735 43.49 89.97 -14.27
CA ASP A 735 43.48 90.47 -12.90
C ASP A 735 43.00 89.38 -11.93
N ARG A 736 43.90 89.00 -11.01
CA ARG A 736 43.67 87.96 -10.00
C ARG A 736 42.51 88.32 -9.06
N SER A 737 42.18 89.59 -8.93
CA SER A 737 41.05 90.05 -8.11
C SER A 737 39.69 89.63 -8.66
N CYS A 738 39.58 89.44 -9.98
CA CYS A 738 38.34 89.06 -10.69
C CYS A 738 38.31 87.58 -11.11
N TRP A 739 39.46 86.88 -11.08
CA TRP A 739 39.60 85.49 -11.58
C TRP A 739 40.20 84.53 -10.54
N SER A 740 39.94 84.77 -9.25
CA SER A 740 40.32 83.80 -8.21
C SER A 740 39.43 82.55 -8.31
N ILE A 741 39.95 81.41 -7.81
CA ILE A 741 39.22 80.14 -7.78
C ILE A 741 37.84 80.31 -7.12
N PHE A 742 37.76 81.09 -6.02
CA PHE A 742 36.52 81.37 -5.31
C PHE A 742 35.53 82.22 -6.13
N VAL A 743 36.01 83.21 -6.87
CA VAL A 743 35.16 84.03 -7.75
C VAL A 743 34.62 83.19 -8.91
N ILE A 744 35.46 82.36 -9.54
CA ILE A 744 35.06 81.48 -10.64
C ILE A 744 34.04 80.45 -10.14
N PHE A 745 34.28 79.84 -8.97
CA PHE A 745 33.33 78.94 -8.33
C PHE A 745 32.00 79.65 -8.02
N SER A 746 32.06 80.84 -7.41
CA SER A 746 30.85 81.61 -7.07
C SER A 746 30.02 81.91 -8.31
N VAL A 747 30.65 82.37 -9.40
CA VAL A 747 29.98 82.62 -10.67
C VAL A 747 29.43 81.33 -11.29
N LEU A 748 30.18 80.22 -11.25
CA LEU A 748 29.74 78.93 -11.79
C LEU A 748 28.45 78.44 -11.11
N PHE A 749 28.33 78.63 -9.79
CA PHE A 749 27.15 78.29 -9.00
C PHE A 749 26.11 79.42 -8.94
N GLY A 750 26.23 80.46 -9.76
CA GLY A 750 25.23 81.53 -9.85
C GLY A 750 25.17 82.47 -8.63
N ILE A 751 26.20 82.44 -7.78
CA ILE A 751 26.35 83.35 -6.64
C ILE A 751 26.85 84.70 -7.16
N SER A 752 26.22 85.78 -6.72
CA SER A 752 26.61 87.14 -7.10
C SER A 752 28.00 87.50 -6.58
N VAL A 753 28.83 88.11 -7.43
CA VAL A 753 30.18 88.58 -7.07
C VAL A 753 30.29 90.09 -7.29
N ASP A 754 30.95 90.78 -6.35
CA ASP A 754 31.03 92.25 -6.32
C ASP A 754 31.98 92.85 -7.36
N LYS A 755 33.03 92.12 -7.78
CA LYS A 755 34.04 92.60 -8.73
C LYS A 755 33.78 92.05 -10.14
N ARG A 756 33.77 92.93 -11.14
CA ARG A 756 33.52 92.59 -12.55
C ARG A 756 34.69 93.05 -13.44
N PRO A 757 35.08 92.25 -14.45
CA PRO A 757 36.19 92.60 -15.32
C PRO A 757 35.90 93.84 -16.20
N SER A 758 36.86 94.76 -16.29
CA SER A 758 36.76 96.00 -17.07
C SER A 758 37.24 95.85 -18.52
N LEU A 759 38.18 94.94 -18.78
CA LEU A 759 38.80 94.70 -20.09
C LEU A 759 37.90 93.83 -21.00
N VAL A 760 37.86 94.15 -22.30
CA VAL A 760 36.99 93.49 -23.28
C VAL A 760 37.28 91.99 -23.40
N SER A 761 38.55 91.58 -23.42
CA SER A 761 38.96 90.17 -23.48
C SER A 761 38.52 89.37 -22.24
N GLN A 762 38.58 90.00 -21.06
CA GLN A 762 38.11 89.40 -19.81
C GLN A 762 36.58 89.34 -19.76
N ARG A 763 35.89 90.35 -20.27
CA ARG A 763 34.41 90.35 -20.36
C ARG A 763 33.89 89.24 -21.25
N LEU A 764 34.56 88.95 -22.37
CA LEU A 764 34.20 87.83 -23.23
C LEU A 764 34.33 86.48 -22.49
N LEU A 765 35.45 86.25 -21.81
CA LEU A 765 35.65 85.01 -21.05
C LEU A 765 34.68 84.90 -19.87
N TYR A 766 34.40 86.00 -19.18
CA TYR A 766 33.46 86.06 -18.06
C TYR A 766 32.02 85.82 -18.52
N THR A 767 31.65 86.36 -19.69
CA THR A 767 30.34 86.11 -20.31
C THR A 767 30.21 84.63 -20.70
N PHE A 768 31.28 84.01 -21.20
CA PHE A 768 31.29 82.58 -21.49
C PHE A 768 31.12 81.73 -20.20
N LEU A 769 31.79 82.09 -19.11
CA LEU A 769 31.59 81.46 -17.80
C LEU A 769 30.15 81.61 -17.30
N LEU A 770 29.51 82.77 -17.50
CA LEU A 770 28.10 82.99 -17.16
C LEU A 770 27.15 82.12 -18.00
N PHE A 771 27.42 81.93 -19.30
CA PHE A 771 26.65 81.01 -20.15
C PHE A 771 26.80 79.56 -19.69
N ILE A 772 28.03 79.14 -19.35
CA ILE A 772 28.26 77.81 -18.77
C ILE A 772 27.53 77.69 -17.43
N SER A 773 27.63 78.68 -16.54
CA SER A 773 26.90 78.69 -15.28
C SER A 773 25.39 78.57 -15.48
N PHE A 774 24.80 79.34 -16.39
CA PHE A 774 23.37 79.30 -16.65
C PHE A 774 22.89 77.91 -17.13
N SER A 775 23.67 77.26 -17.99
CA SER A 775 23.37 75.92 -18.51
C SER A 775 23.68 74.80 -17.50
N TYR A 776 24.74 74.95 -16.72
CA TYR A 776 25.31 73.89 -15.88
C TYR A 776 24.79 73.92 -14.44
N SER A 777 24.50 75.10 -13.88
CA SER A 777 24.01 75.25 -12.50
C SER A 777 22.68 74.54 -12.27
N SER A 778 21.73 74.62 -13.20
CA SER A 778 20.45 73.91 -13.12
C SER A 778 20.63 72.40 -13.04
N ASN A 779 21.57 71.84 -13.80
CA ASN A 779 21.90 70.41 -13.77
C ASN A 779 22.63 69.99 -12.50
N ILE A 780 23.52 70.82 -11.96
CA ILE A 780 24.17 70.54 -10.68
C ILE A 780 23.15 70.59 -9.54
N TYR A 781 22.34 71.65 -9.48
CA TYR A 781 21.29 71.76 -8.46
C TYR A 781 20.32 70.59 -8.59
N ALA A 782 19.85 70.28 -9.79
CA ALA A 782 19.02 69.10 -10.02
C ALA A 782 19.72 67.79 -9.60
N SER A 783 21.03 67.64 -9.81
CA SER A 783 21.79 66.43 -9.42
C SER A 783 22.08 66.34 -7.92
N LEU A 784 22.19 67.48 -7.24
CA LEU A 784 22.37 67.58 -5.78
C LEU A 784 21.02 67.47 -5.05
N THR A 785 19.93 67.95 -5.66
CA THR A 785 18.56 67.83 -5.14
C THR A 785 17.87 66.56 -5.61
N SER A 786 18.37 65.85 -6.63
CA SER A 786 17.96 64.49 -6.99
C SER A 786 18.51 63.45 -6.01
N TYR A 787 18.69 63.86 -4.75
CA TYR A 787 18.58 63.00 -3.59
C TYR A 787 17.15 62.43 -3.54
N SER A 788 16.80 61.65 -4.55
CA SER A 788 15.66 60.80 -4.49
C SER A 788 16.03 59.72 -3.47
N VAL A 789 15.24 59.66 -2.41
CA VAL A 789 15.06 58.43 -1.64
C VAL A 789 14.28 57.45 -2.53
N ASP A 790 14.76 57.25 -3.77
CA ASP A 790 14.21 56.32 -4.75
C ASP A 790 15.24 55.24 -4.99
N SER A 791 15.36 54.39 -3.97
CA SER A 791 15.21 52.97 -4.23
C SER A 791 14.64 52.36 -2.96
N GLU A 792 13.32 52.13 -2.96
CA GLU A 792 12.70 51.21 -2.02
C GLU A 792 13.25 49.80 -2.30
N TYR A 793 14.47 49.51 -1.85
CA TYR A 793 15.01 48.16 -1.94
C TYR A 793 14.29 47.33 -0.88
N GLN A 794 13.19 46.71 -1.31
CA GLN A 794 12.50 45.72 -0.51
C GLN A 794 13.42 44.52 -0.32
N LYS A 795 13.77 44.24 0.93
CA LYS A 795 14.55 43.05 1.27
C LYS A 795 13.78 41.80 0.86
N GLU A 796 14.33 41.05 -0.08
CA GLU A 796 13.69 39.83 -0.57
C GLU A 796 14.30 38.60 0.12
N TYR A 797 13.43 37.75 0.69
CA TYR A 797 13.83 36.51 1.33
C TYR A 797 13.55 35.37 0.35
N GLN A 798 14.59 34.87 -0.31
CA GLN A 798 14.48 33.86 -1.36
C GLN A 798 14.72 32.44 -0.84
N ASN A 799 15.54 32.30 0.21
CA ASN A 799 15.92 31.02 0.78
C ASN A 799 15.80 30.99 2.32
N PHE A 800 15.97 29.81 2.91
CA PHE A 800 15.88 29.64 4.37
C PHE A 800 16.99 30.37 5.14
N ASP A 801 18.17 30.59 4.54
CA ASP A 801 19.29 31.29 5.18
C ASP A 801 18.97 32.77 5.38
N ASP A 802 18.36 33.40 4.37
CA ASP A 802 17.93 34.80 4.42
C ASP A 802 16.95 35.02 5.58
N LEU A 803 16.02 34.08 5.76
CA LEU A 803 15.04 34.13 6.83
C LEU A 803 15.66 33.81 8.21
N ALA A 804 16.56 32.83 8.28
CA ALA A 804 17.25 32.43 9.52
C ALA A 804 18.14 33.54 10.09
N LYS A 805 18.87 34.23 9.20
CA LYS A 805 19.75 35.36 9.56
C LYS A 805 18.98 36.65 9.86
N SER A 806 17.70 36.70 9.55
CA SER A 806 16.86 37.87 9.83
C SER A 806 16.58 38.06 11.33
N SER A 807 16.19 39.28 11.70
CA SER A 807 15.66 39.62 13.03
C SER A 807 14.18 39.26 13.20
N LEU A 808 13.58 38.57 12.24
CA LEU A 808 12.17 38.17 12.30
C LEU A 808 11.99 36.98 13.24
N THR A 809 10.96 37.07 14.08
CA THR A 809 10.52 35.99 14.96
C THR A 809 9.48 35.14 14.23
N PRO A 810 9.78 33.87 13.88
CA PRO A 810 8.81 33.00 13.23
C PRO A 810 7.71 32.55 14.20
N VAL A 811 6.45 32.78 13.81
CA VAL A 811 5.27 32.34 14.52
C VAL A 811 4.58 31.24 13.73
N ILE A 812 4.25 30.13 14.38
CA ILE A 812 3.59 28.97 13.75
C ILE A 812 2.47 28.43 14.63
N SER A 813 1.47 27.81 14.02
CA SER A 813 0.46 27.02 14.73
C SER A 813 1.12 25.92 15.57
N LYS A 814 0.69 25.78 16.83
CA LYS A 814 1.15 24.74 17.76
C LYS A 814 1.02 23.33 17.17
N HIS A 815 -0.03 23.07 16.39
CA HIS A 815 -0.28 21.76 15.78
C HIS A 815 0.68 21.46 14.61
N LEU A 816 1.24 22.49 13.96
CA LEU A 816 2.15 22.34 12.82
C LEU A 816 3.63 22.37 13.20
N TYR A 817 3.96 22.79 14.43
CA TYR A 817 5.34 22.85 14.92
C TYR A 817 6.09 21.53 14.76
N GLY A 818 5.49 20.43 15.22
CA GLY A 818 6.11 19.10 15.18
C GLY A 818 6.41 18.63 13.77
N LYS A 819 5.45 18.76 12.85
CA LYS A 819 5.65 18.43 11.43
C LYS A 819 6.74 19.27 10.78
N THR A 820 6.71 20.59 11.00
CA THR A 820 7.60 21.52 10.30
C THR A 820 9.05 21.43 10.81
N PHE A 821 9.27 21.12 12.09
CA PHE A 821 10.59 21.25 12.73
C PHE A 821 11.14 19.99 13.40
N SER A 822 10.49 18.83 13.28
CA SER A 822 10.98 17.57 13.88
C SER A 822 12.31 17.10 13.28
N ARG A 823 12.52 17.27 11.97
CA ARG A 823 13.74 16.87 11.23
C ARG A 823 14.55 18.06 10.68
N SER A 824 14.56 19.18 11.40
CA SER A 824 15.21 20.42 10.92
C SER A 824 16.74 20.31 10.92
N GLU A 825 17.37 20.61 9.77
CA GLU A 825 18.83 20.74 9.61
C GLU A 825 19.20 22.14 9.09
N GLY A 826 20.47 22.54 9.26
CA GLY A 826 21.00 23.82 8.75
C GLY A 826 20.20 25.05 9.23
N SER A 827 19.90 25.95 8.30
CA SER A 827 19.19 27.22 8.57
C SER A 827 17.76 27.04 9.10
N VAL A 828 17.12 25.90 8.82
CA VAL A 828 15.80 25.56 9.39
C VAL A 828 15.92 25.25 10.89
N LEU A 829 17.03 24.67 11.33
CA LEU A 829 17.32 24.45 12.75
C LEU A 829 17.59 25.77 13.49
N GLU A 830 18.18 26.76 12.83
CA GLU A 830 18.35 28.11 13.40
C GLU A 830 17.01 28.83 13.57
N LEU A 831 16.13 28.72 12.57
CA LEU A 831 14.76 29.22 12.67
C LEU A 831 14.01 28.57 13.83
N LYS A 832 14.17 27.25 14.01
CA LYS A 832 13.54 26.49 15.12
C LYS A 832 13.80 27.10 16.50
N LYS A 833 14.99 27.67 16.72
CA LYS A 833 15.39 28.26 18.01
C LYS A 833 14.67 29.58 18.33
N LYS A 834 14.14 30.27 17.31
CA LYS A 834 13.46 31.57 17.43
C LYS A 834 11.93 31.47 17.44
N ILE A 835 11.37 30.26 17.37
CA ILE A 835 9.93 30.07 17.13
C ILE A 835 9.07 30.41 18.34
N VAL A 836 7.93 31.03 18.05
CA VAL A 836 6.81 31.18 18.97
C VAL A 836 5.62 30.36 18.45
N ASN A 837 5.10 29.47 19.29
CA ASN A 837 3.91 28.68 18.98
C ASN A 837 2.64 29.42 19.41
N THR A 838 1.61 29.39 18.57
CA THR A 838 0.29 29.99 18.86
C THR A 838 -0.85 29.01 18.56
N THR A 839 -1.99 29.18 19.25
CA THR A 839 -3.26 28.50 18.94
C THR A 839 -4.14 29.29 17.96
N ASP A 840 -3.85 30.58 17.78
CA ASP A 840 -4.62 31.51 16.95
C ASP A 840 -3.72 32.10 15.87
N ILE A 841 -3.30 31.24 14.93
CA ILE A 841 -2.37 31.62 13.85
C ILE A 841 -2.92 32.71 12.93
N TRP A 842 -4.25 32.76 12.76
CA TRP A 842 -4.97 33.78 11.99
C TRP A 842 -4.72 35.22 12.50
N MET A 843 -4.30 35.41 13.76
CA MET A 843 -3.93 36.72 14.29
C MET A 843 -2.53 37.18 13.85
N CYS A 844 -1.67 36.26 13.43
CA CYS A 844 -0.27 36.54 13.14
C CYS A 844 -0.07 37.65 12.08
N PRO A 845 -0.81 37.68 10.96
CA PRO A 845 -0.63 38.72 9.95
C PRO A 845 -0.83 40.14 10.51
N PHE A 846 -1.81 40.33 11.40
CA PHE A 846 -2.03 41.62 12.07
C PHE A 846 -0.85 42.00 12.99
N ILE A 847 -0.27 41.02 13.70
CA ILE A 847 0.92 41.20 14.52
C ILE A 847 2.13 41.55 13.64
N ALA A 848 2.33 40.83 12.54
CA ALA A 848 3.43 41.06 11.60
C ALA A 848 3.34 42.45 10.95
N GLU A 849 2.13 42.89 10.58
CA GLU A 849 1.89 44.23 10.02
C GLU A 849 2.20 45.33 11.03
N LYS A 850 1.78 45.16 12.30
CA LYS A 850 1.98 46.17 13.34
C LYS A 850 3.44 46.26 13.82
N PHE A 851 4.09 45.13 14.10
CA PHE A 851 5.41 45.12 14.75
C PHE A 851 6.59 45.02 13.79
N LYS A 852 6.38 44.57 12.55
CA LYS A 852 7.40 44.42 11.49
C LYS A 852 8.65 43.58 11.86
N ASN A 853 8.60 42.86 12.98
CA ASN A 853 9.65 41.96 13.47
C ASN A 853 9.17 40.51 13.61
N VAL A 854 7.98 40.19 13.11
CA VAL A 854 7.35 38.87 13.15
C VAL A 854 7.18 38.35 11.73
N THR A 855 7.44 37.06 11.51
CA THR A 855 7.09 36.35 10.27
C THR A 855 6.10 35.24 10.57
N CYS A 856 5.06 35.11 9.76
CA CYS A 856 3.99 34.14 9.97
C CYS A 856 4.22 32.92 9.08
N LEU A 857 4.32 31.75 9.70
CA LEU A 857 4.39 30.46 9.00
C LEU A 857 2.97 29.90 8.90
N MET A 858 2.30 30.16 7.77
CA MET A 858 0.89 29.85 7.56
C MET A 858 0.61 29.39 6.12
N GLY A 859 -0.62 28.96 5.87
CA GLY A 859 -1.04 28.50 4.54
C GLY A 859 -0.87 29.61 3.50
N LYS A 860 -0.35 29.26 2.33
CA LYS A 860 -0.21 30.19 1.21
C LYS A 860 -1.56 30.73 0.78
N LEU A 861 -2.59 29.88 0.75
CA LEU A 861 -3.93 30.30 0.39
C LEU A 861 -4.52 31.31 1.38
N GLU A 862 -4.39 31.02 2.68
CA GLU A 862 -4.78 31.94 3.77
C GLU A 862 -4.06 33.29 3.64
N SER A 863 -2.74 33.24 3.37
CA SER A 863 -1.90 34.42 3.18
C SER A 863 -2.33 35.25 1.96
N GLU A 864 -2.63 34.60 0.83
CA GLU A 864 -3.08 35.25 -0.40
C GLU A 864 -4.44 35.93 -0.21
N ILE A 865 -5.38 35.28 0.49
CA ILE A 865 -6.68 35.88 0.81
C ILE A 865 -6.52 37.09 1.74
N PHE A 866 -5.64 36.99 2.74
CA PHE A 866 -5.33 38.11 3.64
C PHE A 866 -4.78 39.31 2.85
N LEU A 867 -3.80 39.08 1.98
CA LEU A 867 -3.16 40.10 1.14
C LEU A 867 -4.14 40.73 0.12
N ALA A 868 -5.12 39.97 -0.37
CA ALA A 868 -6.13 40.45 -1.30
C ALA A 868 -7.24 41.31 -0.63
N SER A 869 -7.34 41.30 0.70
CA SER A 869 -8.40 42.01 1.43
C SER A 869 -8.26 43.55 1.34
N LYS A 870 -9.39 44.26 1.17
CA LYS A 870 -9.43 45.73 0.97
C LYS A 870 -8.83 46.56 2.12
N LYS A 871 -8.66 46.00 3.33
CA LYS A 871 -7.97 46.65 4.46
C LYS A 871 -6.45 46.75 4.25
N SER A 872 -5.84 45.93 3.39
CA SER A 872 -4.40 45.89 3.09
C SER A 872 -3.95 46.90 2.00
N ARG A 873 -4.67 48.02 1.81
CA ARG A 873 -4.26 49.05 0.83
C ARG A 873 -2.89 49.69 1.11
N ARG A 874 -2.29 49.41 2.27
CA ARG A 874 -0.85 49.54 2.50
C ARG A 874 -0.26 48.14 2.53
N GLN A 875 0.29 47.66 1.42
CA GLN A 875 0.97 46.37 1.34
C GLN A 875 2.21 46.39 2.24
N ASN A 876 2.03 46.11 3.53
CA ASN A 876 3.12 46.08 4.53
C ASN A 876 3.70 44.67 4.70
N LEU A 877 3.06 43.66 4.11
CA LEU A 877 3.46 42.26 4.16
C LEU A 877 3.63 41.72 2.73
N LYS A 878 4.49 40.73 2.57
CA LYS A 878 4.73 40.03 1.31
C LYS A 878 4.91 38.55 1.57
N LEU A 879 4.29 37.72 0.73
CA LEU A 879 4.51 36.28 0.75
C LEU A 879 5.87 35.96 0.11
N THR A 880 6.72 35.21 0.80
CA THR A 880 8.04 34.80 0.28
C THR A 880 7.97 33.54 -0.57
N LYS A 881 9.04 33.20 -1.29
CA LYS A 881 9.18 31.89 -1.94
C LYS A 881 9.58 30.77 -0.98
N VAL A 882 9.83 31.10 0.29
CA VAL A 882 10.27 30.15 1.32
C VAL A 882 9.06 29.39 1.85
N CYS A 883 8.86 28.18 1.33
CA CYS A 883 7.80 27.27 1.75
C CYS A 883 8.39 25.98 2.32
N PHE A 884 7.87 25.54 3.46
CA PHE A 884 8.41 24.43 4.24
C PHE A 884 7.94 23.07 3.70
N TRP A 885 6.68 22.97 3.31
CA TRP A 885 6.08 21.75 2.76
C TRP A 885 4.77 22.07 2.03
N SER A 886 4.33 21.12 1.21
CA SER A 886 3.04 21.13 0.50
C SER A 886 2.25 19.90 0.94
N ASP A 887 0.95 20.05 1.19
CA ASP A 887 0.12 18.94 1.64
C ASP A 887 -1.36 19.10 1.28
N SER A 888 -2.13 18.01 1.38
CA SER A 888 -3.58 18.03 1.24
C SER A 888 -4.25 18.46 2.54
N TYR A 889 -5.32 19.24 2.43
CA TYR A 889 -6.16 19.68 3.53
C TYR A 889 -7.47 18.89 3.51
N THR A 890 -7.97 18.50 4.69
CA THR A 890 -9.15 17.64 4.82
C THR A 890 -9.89 17.92 6.13
N PHE A 891 -11.19 17.57 6.19
CA PHE A 891 -11.87 17.45 7.47
C PHE A 891 -11.41 16.17 8.19
N LEU A 892 -11.36 16.23 9.52
CA LEU A 892 -11.13 15.05 10.32
C LEU A 892 -12.46 14.44 10.76
N VAL A 893 -12.52 13.12 10.79
CA VAL A 893 -13.69 12.31 11.20
C VAL A 893 -13.23 11.26 12.21
N LYS A 894 -14.18 10.68 12.94
CA LYS A 894 -13.88 9.55 13.84
C LYS A 894 -13.10 8.45 13.12
N LYS A 895 -12.18 7.79 13.84
CA LYS A 895 -11.37 6.69 13.30
C LYS A 895 -12.25 5.62 12.67
N GLY A 896 -12.06 5.36 11.37
CA GLY A 896 -12.86 4.37 10.66
C GLY A 896 -14.34 4.73 10.51
N SER A 897 -14.70 6.03 10.57
CA SER A 897 -16.06 6.52 10.34
C SER A 897 -16.55 6.18 8.93
N VAL A 898 -17.83 5.81 8.82
CA VAL A 898 -18.50 5.56 7.53
C VAL A 898 -18.62 6.84 6.68
N LEU A 899 -18.59 8.02 7.31
CA LEU A 899 -18.67 9.32 6.64
C LEU A 899 -17.46 9.58 5.74
N ARG A 900 -16.29 9.02 6.08
CA ARG A 900 -15.04 9.17 5.31
C ARG A 900 -15.22 8.86 3.83
N ARG A 901 -15.84 7.72 3.52
CA ARG A 901 -16.04 7.30 2.12
C ARG A 901 -17.05 8.18 1.40
N ALA A 902 -18.13 8.56 2.09
CA ALA A 902 -19.17 9.41 1.53
C ALA A 902 -18.62 10.80 1.19
N PHE A 903 -17.87 11.41 2.12
CA PHE A 903 -17.25 12.72 1.94
C PHE A 903 -16.21 12.69 0.83
N LYS A 904 -15.27 11.73 0.83
CA LYS A 904 -14.27 11.57 -0.25
C LYS A 904 -14.91 11.53 -1.64
N LYS A 905 -16.00 10.77 -1.83
CA LYS A 905 -16.71 10.69 -3.12
C LYS A 905 -17.33 12.03 -3.54
N ILE A 906 -17.80 12.82 -2.58
CA ILE A 906 -18.41 14.12 -2.86
C ILE A 906 -17.32 15.18 -3.12
N PHE A 907 -16.22 15.16 -2.36
CA PHE A 907 -15.08 16.07 -2.56
C PHE A 907 -14.41 15.88 -3.93
N LEU A 908 -14.27 14.63 -4.39
CA LEU A 908 -13.81 14.36 -5.76
C LEU A 908 -14.70 15.01 -6.82
N LYS A 909 -16.02 15.08 -6.59
CA LYS A 909 -16.93 15.80 -7.48
C LYS A 909 -16.75 17.30 -7.35
N PHE A 910 -16.56 17.82 -6.14
CA PHE A 910 -16.28 19.25 -5.95
C PHE A 910 -15.04 19.66 -6.74
N SER A 911 -13.96 18.88 -6.68
CA SER A 911 -12.75 19.16 -7.45
C SER A 911 -12.96 19.00 -8.97
N ALA A 912 -13.65 17.95 -9.41
CA ALA A 912 -13.99 17.76 -10.83
C ALA A 912 -14.82 18.91 -11.43
N PHE A 913 -15.67 19.55 -10.61
CA PHE A 913 -16.46 20.73 -10.99
C PHE A 913 -15.76 22.07 -10.69
N GLY A 914 -14.53 22.06 -10.18
CA GLY A 914 -13.77 23.26 -9.80
C GLY A 914 -14.39 24.05 -8.63
N LEU A 915 -15.25 23.44 -7.82
CA LEU A 915 -15.89 24.06 -6.66
C LEU A 915 -14.90 24.30 -5.52
N ASP A 916 -13.89 23.45 -5.37
CA ASP A 916 -12.76 23.63 -4.46
C ASP A 916 -12.00 24.94 -4.76
N SER A 917 -11.65 25.16 -6.02
CA SER A 917 -11.03 26.41 -6.49
C SER A 917 -11.98 27.60 -6.30
N LYS A 918 -13.27 27.43 -6.59
CA LYS A 918 -14.25 28.50 -6.38
C LYS A 918 -14.33 28.91 -4.90
N TRP A 919 -14.60 27.97 -3.99
CA TRP A 919 -14.88 28.26 -2.58
C TRP A 919 -13.65 28.62 -1.76
N TYR A 920 -12.47 28.12 -2.13
CA TYR A 920 -11.24 28.37 -1.38
C TYR A 920 -10.32 29.41 -2.06
N LYS A 921 -10.38 29.61 -3.39
CA LYS A 921 -9.51 30.58 -4.11
C LYS A 921 -10.21 31.83 -4.63
N ASN A 922 -11.47 31.76 -5.07
CA ASN A 922 -12.15 32.87 -5.75
C ASN A 922 -13.26 33.56 -4.94
N ASP A 923 -13.97 32.82 -4.08
CA ASP A 923 -15.15 33.30 -3.35
C ASP A 923 -14.76 33.77 -1.93
N GLY A 924 -13.68 34.56 -1.86
CA GLY A 924 -13.27 35.25 -0.65
C GLY A 924 -14.30 36.31 -0.27
N THR A 925 -15.47 35.89 0.22
CA THR A 925 -16.42 36.74 0.93
C THR A 925 -15.72 37.17 2.22
N VAL A 926 -14.91 38.22 2.10
CA VAL A 926 -14.40 39.03 3.20
C VAL A 926 -15.63 39.54 3.93
N VAL A 927 -16.00 38.92 5.04
CA VAL A 927 -17.02 39.51 5.92
C VAL A 927 -16.37 40.67 6.65
N GLU A 928 -16.90 41.84 6.34
CA GLU A 928 -16.48 43.18 6.72
C GLU A 928 -16.65 43.52 8.23
N GLU A 929 -16.85 42.54 9.13
CA GLU A 929 -17.51 42.81 10.42
C GLU A 929 -16.68 42.70 11.72
N SER A 930 -15.34 42.54 11.69
CA SER A 930 -14.54 42.48 12.94
C SER A 930 -13.56 43.65 13.13
N GLY A 931 -13.88 44.83 12.58
CA GLY A 931 -13.02 46.00 12.69
C GLY A 931 -12.83 46.51 14.11
N GLU A 932 -13.86 46.52 14.94
CA GLU A 932 -13.82 47.18 16.26
C GLU A 932 -13.17 46.33 17.36
N THR A 933 -13.27 45.00 17.30
CA THR A 933 -12.75 44.12 18.37
C THR A 933 -11.25 43.84 18.26
N VAL A 934 -10.69 43.82 17.05
CA VAL A 934 -9.26 43.55 16.82
C VAL A 934 -8.40 44.78 17.16
N GLU A 935 -8.90 45.98 16.88
CA GLU A 935 -8.19 47.23 17.13
C GLU A 935 -8.06 47.52 18.63
N HIS A 936 -9.09 47.19 19.43
CA HIS A 936 -9.07 47.32 20.89
C HIS A 936 -8.10 46.35 21.57
N PHE A 937 -8.03 45.08 21.11
CA PHE A 937 -7.13 44.07 21.68
C PHE A 937 -5.66 44.35 21.35
N VAL A 938 -5.39 44.87 20.15
CA VAL A 938 -4.05 45.20 19.67
C VAL A 938 -3.51 46.49 20.31
N ASN A 939 -4.38 47.41 20.75
CA ASN A 939 -3.99 48.67 21.39
C ASN A 939 -3.67 48.56 22.89
N GLU A 940 -4.16 47.54 23.60
CA GLU A 940 -3.79 47.31 25.01
C GLU A 940 -2.34 46.79 25.19
N LEU A 941 -1.76 46.14 24.17
CA LEU A 941 -0.49 45.44 24.34
C LEU A 941 0.75 46.27 23.98
N PHE A 942 0.69 47.28 23.11
CA PHE A 942 1.89 48.01 22.68
C PHE A 942 1.64 49.45 22.18
N ILE A 943 2.40 50.39 22.76
CA ILE A 943 2.45 51.82 22.44
C ILE A 943 3.37 52.05 21.23
N PRO A 944 2.94 52.74 20.15
CA PRO A 944 3.76 52.95 18.96
C PRO A 944 4.77 54.11 19.12
N SER A 945 5.97 53.97 18.55
CA SER A 945 6.97 55.04 18.45
C SER A 945 7.00 55.64 17.03
N ASN A 946 6.80 56.95 16.92
CA ASN A 946 6.81 57.68 15.64
C ASN A 946 8.24 57.91 15.14
N THR A 947 8.69 57.04 14.23
CA THR A 947 10.04 57.01 13.65
C THR A 947 10.33 58.11 12.62
N LEU A 948 9.30 58.76 12.06
CA LEU A 948 9.47 59.78 11.02
C LEU A 948 10.07 61.09 11.56
N ILE A 949 9.68 61.49 12.77
CA ILE A 949 10.16 62.73 13.40
C ILE A 949 11.65 62.63 13.70
N HIS A 950 12.13 61.47 14.19
CA HIS A 950 13.55 61.27 14.47
C HIS A 950 14.42 61.36 13.20
N LYS A 951 13.94 60.82 12.07
CA LYS A 951 14.66 60.88 10.79
C LYS A 951 14.74 62.30 10.25
N LEU A 952 13.65 63.08 10.31
CA LEU A 952 13.64 64.49 9.88
C LEU A 952 14.56 65.37 10.73
N THR A 953 14.62 65.13 12.04
CA THR A 953 15.51 65.87 12.94
C THR A 953 16.99 65.62 12.64
N ALA A 954 17.37 64.39 12.26
CA ALA A 954 18.75 64.05 11.94
C ALA A 954 19.25 64.74 10.64
N VAL A 955 18.40 64.81 9.61
CA VAL A 955 18.73 65.48 8.33
C VAL A 955 18.88 66.99 8.52
N LEU A 956 17.98 67.61 9.30
CA LEU A 956 18.07 69.03 9.64
C LEU A 956 19.36 69.35 10.41
N LEU A 957 19.71 68.53 11.40
CA LEU A 957 20.95 68.68 12.16
C LEU A 957 22.19 68.63 11.27
N PHE A 958 22.27 67.68 10.33
CA PHE A 958 23.40 67.56 9.41
C PHE A 958 23.52 68.79 8.50
N GLY A 959 22.40 69.26 7.93
CA GLY A 959 22.39 70.46 7.08
C GLY A 959 22.86 71.72 7.81
N TYR A 960 22.40 71.94 9.04
CA TYR A 960 22.82 73.09 9.84
C TYR A 960 24.30 73.03 10.25
N ILE A 961 24.84 71.83 10.51
CA ILE A 961 26.27 71.65 10.84
C ILE A 961 27.16 72.01 9.64
N VAL A 962 26.83 71.52 8.44
CA VAL A 962 27.61 71.83 7.21
C VAL A 962 27.56 73.32 6.88
N SER A 963 26.39 73.95 7.01
CA SER A 963 26.24 75.40 6.83
C SER A 963 27.04 76.19 7.86
N GLY A 964 27.08 75.74 9.12
CA GLY A 964 27.87 76.37 10.18
C GLY A 964 29.38 76.33 9.92
N ILE A 965 29.89 75.19 9.43
CA ILE A 965 31.30 75.01 9.08
C ILE A 965 31.69 75.91 7.90
N ALA A 966 30.85 76.00 6.86
CA ALA A 966 31.11 76.88 5.72
C ALA A 966 31.15 78.36 6.13
N PHE A 967 30.19 78.80 6.95
CA PHE A 967 30.13 80.18 7.45
C PHE A 967 31.33 80.54 8.34
N THR A 968 31.78 79.63 9.21
CA THR A 968 33.00 79.86 10.00
C THR A 968 34.24 79.88 9.11
N GLY A 969 34.30 79.04 8.07
CA GLY A 969 35.35 79.08 7.06
C GLY A 969 35.44 80.43 6.34
N GLU A 970 34.30 81.00 5.93
CA GLU A 970 34.25 82.33 5.30
C GLU A 970 34.71 83.45 6.26
N ILE A 971 34.28 83.40 7.53
CA ILE A 971 34.73 84.36 8.54
C ILE A 971 36.25 84.29 8.75
N ILE A 972 36.80 83.07 8.82
CA ILE A 972 38.24 82.85 8.99
C ILE A 972 39.00 83.34 7.75
N TYR A 973 38.50 83.05 6.55
CA TYR A 973 39.08 83.52 5.29
C TYR A 973 39.12 85.06 5.23
N ASN A 974 38.02 85.73 5.58
CA ASN A 974 37.95 87.19 5.62
C ASN A 974 38.85 87.78 6.71
N LYS A 975 38.94 87.16 7.88
CA LYS A 975 39.82 87.64 8.98
C LYS A 975 41.30 87.43 8.72
N ILE A 976 41.70 86.38 8.00
CA ILE A 976 43.11 86.08 7.75
C ILE A 976 43.64 86.90 6.56
N ILE A 977 42.84 87.09 5.51
CA ILE A 977 43.28 87.78 4.29
C ILE A 977 43.19 89.32 4.42
N MET A 978 42.23 89.86 5.18
CA MET A 978 42.18 91.31 5.41
C MET A 978 43.19 91.82 6.46
N ARG A 979 43.83 90.94 7.23
CA ARG A 979 44.87 91.33 8.21
C ARG A 979 46.29 91.29 7.65
N TRP A 980 46.51 90.61 6.53
CA TRP A 980 47.77 90.62 5.80
C TRP A 980 47.56 91.37 4.49
N GLY A 981 47.66 92.70 4.57
CA GLY A 981 47.68 93.55 3.40
C GLY A 981 48.83 93.14 2.46
N ILE A 982 48.47 92.58 1.31
CA ILE A 982 49.31 92.62 0.11
C ILE A 982 48.69 93.67 -0.81
N THR A 983 48.96 94.92 -0.46
CA THR A 983 49.10 96.02 -1.41
C THR A 983 50.46 95.89 -2.10
N ASN A 984 50.49 96.07 -3.43
CA ASN A 984 51.65 96.16 -4.36
C ASN A 984 52.23 94.79 -4.76
N TYR A 985 52.29 94.34 -6.01
CA TYR A 985 52.30 94.98 -7.34
C TYR A 985 51.41 94.24 -8.36
#